data_AF-A0A368GMA7-F1
#
_entry.id   AF-A0A368GMA7-F1
#
_cell.length_a   1.000
_cell.length_b   1.000
_cell.length_c   1.000
_cell.angle_alpha   90.00
_cell.angle_beta   90.00
_cell.angle_gamma   90.00
#
_symmetry.space_group_name_H-M   'P 1'
#
loop_
_entity.id
_entity.type
_entity.pdbx_description
1 polymer ?
#
loop_
_entity_poly.entity_id
_entity_poly.type
_entity_poly.pdbx_seq_one_letter_code
_entity_poly.pdbx_strand_id
1 'polypeptide(L)'
;MEERSLYDIQCRLNEAGASDLVIDIIINEPSREIFLKAIQLAKALLLEGNDKVQQSFYNRLKKKDTHEPFFTALSHRIQTAQNRLKSDMMSCNENKPKGASTVLTPVLDHGAHIPFSGTLFDANHMRHPSLSEISNHSHDMTASVPDLSPYQDEERTNDALPPEVSIIEPILRVLQLLCENHNSLLQNFIRRQSDRANHNLVAETLSFLDTVRLSNLYPNQQENGRINCLSLQSQASKLLLAIMESRHDSENADRVLQNMDNTDGGPRQLVHAITQAYEMAHSKQYEINQMKKELLQRANLQDRPRSVVSPLIKTESVTLPEISVDASGTVSIHDDAKSELKYVSEEATSVDPKEVGHNIYILAHQLSRHSSELAEYLNPDDEKKSSKTRNALSFYKKHTAQIEIVRQDRKLERVVFPIHEICSFLTKETKQNVYNNTEKDAQGSKVTEFFDQWPALYEEMKWQRKLQDRPYLSACTQRLRLWGRLAFLFAVLVNTIIALYYPFETADTGLYASNPFMYTSVVISIIFLYSQWDENSSLAKSSNIITAIAAVMFSAAILLISLFGLVPALYIIGAAQLTNKCVHLVAYASNKGLEDKSWSVRLSDGELHYHLVYLVVCFLGLFVHPMLYCLLLFDIVASEETLRNVISSVTKNWQSIILTGLLALILIYIFSIIGYSFFQRDFIREVDRLEPEPPATVFVKDPNPETCASDGECPPPAPVVVEEKKEGDGEDKIASCETLRMCIITTLNWGLRNGGGIGDVLRNVAPEENLFYYRIIYDLSFYVVLIVIVLNLVFGVIVDTFGDLRTEKNDKEDVLKNSCFICGLERGKFDNRSVTFEDHQAEEHNLWHYLYFIVWLQIKDETEFTGPESYVAQCIKERKLDWFPRMQAISLQDGDSDSDQPEITAIREQLRLQNQSIRELTATIDDLRQVGRRSSSCNKIFGCNGLL
;
A
#
# COMPACT_ATOMS: atom_id res chain seq x y z
N MET A 1 28.15 31.00 2.93
CA MET A 1 28.68 30.26 1.78
C MET A 1 27.54 29.38 1.31
N GLU A 2 27.07 29.54 0.08
CA GLU A 2 26.16 28.55 -0.50
C GLU A 2 26.93 27.23 -0.62
N GLU A 3 26.47 26.18 0.06
CA GLU A 3 26.98 24.83 -0.17
C GLU A 3 26.71 24.49 -1.64
N ARG A 4 27.78 24.41 -2.44
CA ARG A 4 27.68 23.95 -3.83
C ARG A 4 27.41 22.46 -3.83
N SER A 5 26.50 22.01 -4.69
CA SER A 5 26.23 20.58 -4.83
C SER A 5 27.49 19.82 -5.27
N LEU A 6 27.66 18.58 -4.80
CA LEU A 6 28.76 17.70 -5.20
C LEU A 6 28.85 17.58 -6.73
N TYR A 7 27.69 17.43 -7.37
CA TYR A 7 27.56 17.34 -8.83
C TYR A 7 28.18 18.54 -9.56
N ASP A 8 27.92 19.76 -9.08
CA ASP A 8 28.47 20.99 -9.69
C ASP A 8 30.00 21.07 -9.57
N ILE A 9 30.54 20.61 -8.43
CA ILE A 9 32.00 20.59 -8.19
C ILE A 9 32.67 19.59 -9.15
N GLN A 10 32.12 18.38 -9.26
CA GLN A 10 32.60 17.35 -10.18
C GLN A 10 32.56 17.84 -11.64
N CYS A 11 31.47 18.48 -12.06
CA CYS A 11 31.33 19.02 -13.42
C CYS A 11 32.39 20.08 -13.73
N ARG A 12 32.64 21.02 -12.81
CA ARG A 12 33.65 22.07 -13.02
C ARG A 12 35.07 21.53 -13.09
N LEU A 13 35.39 20.53 -12.26
CA LEU A 13 36.70 19.86 -12.33
C LEU A 13 36.86 19.11 -13.65
N ASN A 14 35.80 18.46 -14.12
CA ASN A 14 35.78 17.78 -15.41
C ASN A 14 35.94 18.77 -16.58
N GLU A 15 35.26 19.92 -16.56
CA GLU A 15 35.43 21.01 -17.53
C GLU A 15 36.85 21.59 -17.54
N ALA A 16 37.52 21.59 -16.38
CA ALA A 16 38.93 21.97 -16.26
C ALA A 16 39.91 20.89 -16.78
N GLY A 17 39.42 19.73 -17.24
CA GLY A 17 40.23 18.64 -17.80
C GLY A 17 40.71 17.60 -16.78
N ALA A 18 40.09 17.51 -15.59
CA ALA A 18 40.52 16.55 -14.57
C ALA A 18 40.38 15.08 -15.01
N SER A 19 39.36 14.73 -15.80
CA SER A 19 39.17 13.38 -16.35
C SER A 19 40.26 13.00 -17.36
N ASP A 20 40.65 13.94 -18.23
CA ASP A 20 41.78 13.78 -19.15
C ASP A 20 43.10 13.57 -18.40
N LEU A 21 43.35 14.38 -17.36
CA LEU A 21 44.55 14.27 -16.52
C LEU A 21 44.65 12.90 -15.83
N VAL A 22 43.54 12.40 -15.27
CA VAL A 22 43.50 11.08 -14.63
C VAL A 22 43.88 9.99 -15.61
N ILE A 23 43.33 10.02 -16.84
CA ILE A 23 43.63 9.02 -17.88
C ILE A 23 45.11 9.09 -18.27
N ASP A 24 45.66 10.28 -18.47
CA ASP A 24 47.06 10.46 -18.86
C ASP A 24 48.02 9.99 -17.75
N ILE A 25 47.69 10.19 -16.48
CA ILE A 25 48.50 9.70 -15.35
C ILE A 25 48.45 8.16 -15.27
N ILE A 26 47.28 7.56 -15.49
CA ILE A 26 47.12 6.10 -15.48
C ILE A 26 47.90 5.45 -16.64
N ILE A 27 47.94 6.08 -17.82
CA ILE A 27 48.69 5.59 -18.98
C ILE A 27 50.21 5.70 -18.76
N ASN A 28 50.68 6.84 -18.24
CA ASN A 28 52.13 7.11 -18.13
C ASN A 28 52.79 6.45 -16.90
N GLU A 29 52.00 6.05 -15.90
CA GLU A 29 52.43 5.39 -14.65
C GLU A 29 53.74 5.96 -14.02
N PRO A 30 53.80 7.24 -13.63
CA PRO A 30 55.06 7.84 -13.16
C PRO A 30 55.56 7.29 -11.82
N SER A 31 54.65 6.93 -10.90
CA SER A 31 54.96 6.24 -9.64
C SER A 31 53.70 5.58 -9.05
N ARG A 32 53.90 4.61 -8.14
CA ARG A 32 52.80 3.91 -7.45
C ARG A 32 51.89 4.87 -6.66
N GLU A 33 52.47 5.83 -5.95
CA GLU A 33 51.72 6.80 -5.15
C GLU A 33 50.93 7.76 -6.04
N ILE A 34 51.52 8.25 -7.13
CA ILE A 34 50.84 9.14 -8.06
C ILE A 34 49.69 8.41 -8.76
N PHE A 35 49.89 7.14 -9.13
CA PHE A 35 48.81 6.30 -9.66
C PHE A 35 47.67 6.15 -8.65
N LEU A 36 47.96 5.82 -7.39
CA LEU A 36 46.94 5.69 -6.34
C LEU A 36 46.15 7.00 -6.15
N LYS A 37 46.84 8.15 -6.16
CA LYS A 37 46.20 9.47 -6.07
C LYS A 37 45.35 9.79 -7.30
N ALA A 38 45.77 9.38 -8.49
CA ALA A 38 44.95 9.51 -9.70
C ALA A 38 43.69 8.65 -9.63
N ILE A 39 43.78 7.40 -9.13
CA ILE A 39 42.61 6.53 -8.92
C ILE A 39 41.69 7.10 -7.83
N GLN A 40 42.24 7.64 -6.74
CA GLN A 40 41.44 8.32 -5.71
C GLN A 40 40.71 9.55 -6.26
N LEU A 41 41.37 10.33 -7.12
CA LEU A 41 40.76 11.45 -7.81
C LEU A 41 39.65 10.97 -8.77
N ALA A 42 39.89 9.89 -9.52
CA ALA A 42 38.88 9.27 -10.38
C ALA A 42 37.65 8.83 -9.58
N LYS A 43 37.86 8.17 -8.43
CA LYS A 43 36.80 7.77 -7.51
C LYS A 43 35.98 8.96 -7.02
N ALA A 44 36.62 10.09 -6.68
CA ALA A 44 35.93 11.30 -6.23
C ALA A 44 35.14 11.98 -7.37
N LEU A 45 35.70 12.03 -8.58
CA LEU A 45 35.04 12.60 -9.76
C LEU A 45 33.79 11.81 -10.19
N LEU A 46 33.82 10.49 -10.00
CA LEU A 46 32.76 9.56 -10.41
C LEU A 46 31.83 9.15 -9.27
N LEU A 47 32.00 9.70 -8.07
CA LEU A 47 31.14 9.40 -6.92
C LEU A 47 29.66 9.68 -7.26
N GLU A 48 28.76 8.75 -6.91
CA GLU A 48 27.33 8.75 -7.27
C GLU A 48 27.04 8.61 -8.78
N GLY A 49 28.04 8.25 -9.60
CA GLY A 49 27.82 7.91 -11.00
C GLY A 49 27.55 9.11 -11.91
N ASN A 50 28.32 10.20 -11.77
CA ASN A 50 28.14 11.42 -12.56
C ASN A 50 28.21 11.16 -14.08
N ASP A 51 27.07 11.34 -14.76
CA ASP A 51 26.86 11.06 -16.18
C ASP A 51 27.78 11.86 -17.11
N LYS A 52 27.99 13.15 -16.83
CA LYS A 52 28.88 14.02 -17.62
C LYS A 52 30.34 13.60 -17.51
N VAL A 53 30.77 13.22 -16.30
CA VAL A 53 32.13 12.75 -16.06
C VAL A 53 32.33 11.39 -16.74
N GLN A 54 31.40 10.45 -16.56
CA GLN A 54 31.41 9.15 -17.26
C GLN A 54 31.52 9.32 -18.77
N GLN A 55 30.71 10.22 -19.37
CA GLN A 55 30.74 10.50 -20.79
C GLN A 55 32.09 11.11 -21.24
N SER A 56 32.71 11.93 -20.40
CA SER A 56 34.04 12.52 -20.68
C SER A 56 35.13 11.45 -20.68
N PHE A 57 35.12 10.54 -19.71
CA PHE A 57 35.98 9.35 -19.70
C PHE A 57 35.79 8.50 -20.97
N TYR A 58 34.55 8.19 -21.34
CA TYR A 58 34.24 7.42 -22.56
C TYR A 58 34.76 8.12 -23.83
N ASN A 59 34.47 9.40 -23.99
CA ASN A 59 34.90 10.18 -25.14
C ASN A 59 36.42 10.27 -25.25
N ARG A 60 37.13 10.43 -24.13
CA ARG A 60 38.59 10.45 -24.10
C ARG A 60 39.19 9.09 -24.45
N LEU A 61 38.71 8.00 -23.84
CA LEU A 61 39.22 6.67 -24.11
C LEU A 61 38.96 6.21 -25.56
N LYS A 62 37.83 6.62 -26.15
CA LYS A 62 37.49 6.35 -27.56
C LYS A 62 38.42 7.04 -28.57
N LYS A 63 39.18 8.07 -28.16
CA LYS A 63 40.20 8.66 -29.04
C LYS A 63 41.22 7.60 -29.45
N LYS A 64 41.86 7.82 -30.60
CA LYS A 64 42.84 6.90 -31.14
C LYS A 64 44.04 6.81 -30.18
N ASP A 65 44.56 5.60 -29.99
CA ASP A 65 45.78 5.31 -29.22
C ASP A 65 45.72 5.59 -27.70
N THR A 66 44.53 5.82 -27.11
CA THR A 66 44.37 6.05 -25.67
C THR A 66 43.82 4.85 -24.88
N HIS A 67 42.86 4.10 -25.44
CA HIS A 67 42.21 3.00 -24.71
C HIS A 67 43.15 1.83 -24.45
N GLU A 68 43.91 1.39 -25.47
CA GLU A 68 44.82 0.24 -25.36
C GLU A 68 45.79 0.38 -24.17
N PRO A 69 46.64 1.43 -24.09
CA PRO A 69 47.58 1.55 -22.96
C PRO A 69 46.89 1.73 -21.61
N PHE A 70 45.73 2.41 -21.57
CA PHE A 70 44.95 2.57 -20.34
C PHE A 70 44.46 1.22 -19.80
N PHE A 71 43.84 0.40 -20.65
CA PHE A 71 43.34 -0.92 -20.24
C PHE A 71 44.48 -1.91 -19.98
N THR A 72 45.59 -1.83 -20.72
CA THR A 72 46.79 -2.62 -20.43
C THR A 72 47.34 -2.31 -19.04
N ALA A 73 47.44 -1.04 -18.66
CA ALA A 73 47.92 -0.64 -17.33
C ALA A 73 47.06 -1.24 -16.21
N LEU A 74 45.73 -1.13 -16.31
CA LEU A 74 44.82 -1.72 -15.32
C LEU A 74 44.87 -3.25 -15.29
N SER A 75 44.86 -3.90 -16.46
CA SER A 75 44.92 -5.35 -16.59
C SER A 75 46.21 -5.91 -15.99
N HIS A 76 47.35 -5.26 -16.25
CA HIS A 76 48.65 -5.67 -15.72
C HIS A 76 48.69 -5.58 -14.18
N ARG A 77 48.06 -4.56 -13.57
CA ARG A 77 47.97 -4.44 -12.10
C ARG A 77 47.13 -5.55 -11.49
N ILE A 78 45.97 -5.87 -12.08
CA ILE A 78 45.12 -6.99 -11.64
C ILE A 78 45.86 -8.32 -11.73
N GLN A 79 46.53 -8.58 -12.86
CA GLN A 79 47.32 -9.81 -13.05
C GLN A 79 48.51 -9.89 -12.10
N THR A 80 49.18 -8.77 -11.82
CA THR A 80 50.29 -8.70 -10.85
C THR A 80 49.80 -9.06 -9.44
N ALA A 81 48.68 -8.50 -9.02
CA ALA A 81 48.04 -8.82 -7.74
C ALA A 81 47.62 -10.29 -7.67
N GLN A 82 47.04 -10.81 -8.76
CA GLN A 82 46.62 -12.21 -8.87
C GLN A 82 47.82 -13.17 -8.74
N ASN A 83 48.92 -12.89 -9.44
CA ASN A 83 50.14 -13.67 -9.37
C ASN A 83 50.77 -13.62 -7.98
N ARG A 84 50.71 -12.46 -7.32
CA ARG A 84 51.16 -12.32 -5.94
C ARG A 84 50.36 -13.22 -5.00
N LEU A 85 49.03 -13.18 -5.06
CA LEU A 85 48.16 -14.06 -4.27
C LEU A 85 48.42 -15.55 -4.55
N LYS A 86 48.57 -15.95 -5.81
CA LYS A 86 48.92 -17.33 -6.18
C LYS A 86 50.28 -17.75 -5.63
N SER A 87 51.28 -16.86 -5.67
CA SER A 87 52.61 -17.13 -5.12
C SER A 87 52.57 -17.33 -3.61
N ASP A 88 51.78 -16.52 -2.89
CA ASP A 88 51.64 -16.64 -1.44
C ASP A 88 50.96 -17.97 -1.08
N MET A 89 49.92 -18.38 -1.82
CA MET A 89 49.29 -19.70 -1.66
C MET A 89 50.28 -20.87 -1.85
N MET A 90 51.17 -20.79 -2.85
CA MET A 90 52.18 -21.81 -3.10
C MET A 90 53.22 -21.87 -1.97
N SER A 91 53.58 -20.72 -1.40
CA SER A 91 54.53 -20.64 -0.27
C SER A 91 53.96 -21.21 1.05
N CYS A 92 52.65 -21.09 1.28
CA CYS A 92 51.98 -21.67 2.44
C CYS A 92 51.87 -23.21 2.37
N ASN A 93 52.04 -23.81 1.19
CA ASN A 93 51.93 -25.25 0.99
C ASN A 93 53.22 -26.01 1.37
N GLU A 94 54.35 -25.31 1.52
CA GLU A 94 55.64 -25.92 1.89
C GLU A 94 55.81 -26.14 3.40
N ASN A 95 54.98 -25.51 4.25
CA ASN A 95 55.06 -25.57 5.71
C ASN A 95 53.94 -26.38 6.38
N LYS A 96 53.75 -27.66 6.00
CA LYS A 96 52.94 -28.60 6.81
C LYS A 96 53.60 -29.98 6.96
N PRO A 97 53.61 -30.57 8.18
CA PRO A 97 53.92 -31.98 8.35
C PRO A 97 52.80 -32.83 7.75
N LYS A 98 53.19 -33.92 7.08
CA LYS A 98 52.28 -34.90 6.47
C LYS A 98 51.37 -35.53 7.53
N GLY A 99 50.06 -35.31 7.43
CA GLY A 99 49.05 -36.10 8.13
C GLY A 99 47.79 -35.32 8.50
N ALA A 100 46.80 -35.31 7.60
CA ALA A 100 45.36 -35.33 7.91
C ALA A 100 44.56 -35.11 6.61
N SER A 101 44.15 -36.20 5.97
CA SER A 101 42.91 -36.22 5.18
C SER A 101 41.76 -36.43 6.15
N THR A 102 40.87 -35.44 6.30
CA THR A 102 39.46 -35.69 6.65
C THR A 102 38.58 -34.48 6.35
N VAL A 103 37.65 -34.71 5.44
CA VAL A 103 36.28 -34.20 5.29
C VAL A 103 35.72 -33.46 6.52
N LEU A 104 35.13 -32.28 6.30
CA LEU A 104 34.30 -31.57 7.28
C LEU A 104 32.81 -31.70 6.91
N THR A 105 32.10 -32.56 7.62
CA THR A 105 30.65 -32.46 7.87
C THR A 105 30.44 -31.68 9.18
N PRO A 106 29.42 -30.81 9.31
CA PRO A 106 29.08 -30.24 10.60
C PRO A 106 28.28 -31.24 11.43
N VAL A 107 28.71 -31.39 12.69
CA VAL A 107 28.13 -32.29 13.70
C VAL A 107 26.80 -31.73 14.24
N LEU A 108 25.79 -32.60 14.26
CA LEU A 108 24.52 -32.45 14.98
C LEU A 108 24.78 -32.45 16.50
N ASP A 109 24.21 -31.50 17.23
CA ASP A 109 24.06 -31.63 18.69
C ASP A 109 22.57 -31.66 19.04
N HIS A 110 22.10 -32.84 19.44
CA HIS A 110 20.77 -33.07 19.99
C HIS A 110 20.87 -33.02 21.52
N GLY A 111 20.28 -31.99 22.12
CA GLY A 111 20.16 -31.89 23.58
C GLY A 111 19.27 -33.00 24.14
N ALA A 112 19.83 -33.81 25.04
CA ALA A 112 19.08 -34.69 25.93
C ALA A 112 19.40 -34.31 27.39
N HIS A 113 18.37 -33.82 28.07
CA HIS A 113 18.30 -33.65 29.53
C HIS A 113 18.46 -34.98 30.27
N ILE A 114 19.09 -34.97 31.44
CA ILE A 114 18.72 -35.66 32.71
C ILE A 114 19.69 -35.19 33.84
N PRO A 115 19.26 -35.15 35.13
CA PRO A 115 19.72 -34.14 36.11
C PRO A 115 20.49 -34.69 37.34
N PHE A 116 21.00 -33.73 38.15
CA PHE A 116 20.96 -33.68 39.64
C PHE A 116 22.25 -33.89 40.51
N SER A 117 22.32 -33.07 41.57
CA SER A 117 23.18 -33.02 42.79
C SER A 117 24.67 -32.64 42.65
N GLY A 118 25.29 -31.75 43.42
CA GLY A 118 24.96 -31.07 44.69
C GLY A 118 26.14 -31.17 45.68
N THR A 119 26.42 -30.11 46.46
CA THR A 119 27.35 -29.98 47.64
C THR A 119 28.83 -29.59 47.37
N LEU A 120 29.60 -28.84 48.19
CA LEU A 120 29.45 -27.84 49.30
C LEU A 120 30.90 -27.59 49.84
N PHE A 121 31.35 -26.33 50.07
CA PHE A 121 32.54 -25.87 50.87
C PHE A 121 33.98 -26.36 50.48
N ASP A 122 35.11 -25.72 50.81
CA ASP A 122 35.54 -24.37 51.23
C ASP A 122 37.08 -24.41 51.43
N ALA A 123 37.71 -23.25 51.27
CA ALA A 123 38.95 -22.74 51.86
C ALA A 123 40.35 -23.44 51.78
N ASN A 124 41.32 -22.57 51.42
CA ASN A 124 42.72 -22.44 51.88
C ASN A 124 43.87 -22.96 51.00
N HIS A 125 44.64 -22.03 50.39
CA HIS A 125 45.92 -21.57 50.97
C HIS A 125 46.60 -20.40 50.19
N MET A 126 46.90 -19.33 50.94
CA MET A 126 47.99 -18.31 50.92
C MET A 126 49.21 -18.51 49.97
N ARG A 127 50.02 -17.53 49.52
CA ARG A 127 50.51 -16.25 50.12
C ARG A 127 51.35 -15.42 49.08
N HIS A 128 51.35 -14.09 49.22
CA HIS A 128 52.30 -13.10 48.62
C HIS A 128 53.69 -13.09 49.32
N PRO A 129 54.67 -12.32 48.80
CA PRO A 129 55.21 -11.20 49.60
C PRO A 129 55.43 -9.84 48.87
N SER A 130 54.91 -8.75 49.51
CA SER A 130 55.43 -7.37 49.82
C SER A 130 56.30 -6.54 48.84
N LEU A 131 55.99 -5.26 48.50
CA LEU A 131 56.05 -3.95 49.27
C LEU A 131 57.50 -3.53 49.63
N SER A 132 58.02 -2.28 49.59
CA SER A 132 57.55 -0.87 49.46
C SER A 132 58.75 0.07 49.75
N GLU A 133 58.74 1.35 49.32
CA GLU A 133 59.36 2.54 50.01
C GLU A 133 59.09 3.82 49.17
N ILE A 134 58.18 4.75 49.54
CA ILE A 134 58.21 5.89 50.50
C ILE A 134 58.96 7.16 50.03
N SER A 135 58.15 8.20 49.70
CA SER A 135 58.20 9.64 50.09
C SER A 135 59.48 10.50 49.96
N ASN A 136 59.38 11.67 49.28
CA ASN A 136 59.46 13.01 49.92
C ASN A 136 59.45 14.24 48.95
N HIS A 137 58.58 15.21 49.31
CA HIS A 137 58.59 16.69 49.22
C HIS A 137 59.55 17.54 48.32
N SER A 138 58.90 18.47 47.60
CA SER A 138 59.03 19.96 47.60
C SER A 138 59.93 20.78 46.64
N HIS A 139 59.26 21.81 46.06
CA HIS A 139 59.64 23.19 45.67
C HIS A 139 60.54 23.55 44.45
N ASP A 140 59.89 24.34 43.56
CA ASP A 140 60.29 25.55 42.81
C ASP A 140 61.17 25.57 41.52
N MET A 141 60.55 26.20 40.51
CA MET A 141 61.04 27.16 39.50
C MET A 141 62.25 26.80 38.61
N THR A 142 62.02 26.59 37.31
CA THR A 142 62.41 27.50 36.20
C THR A 142 62.18 26.84 34.83
N ALA A 143 61.85 27.66 33.84
CA ALA A 143 61.47 27.28 32.49
C ALA A 143 62.67 26.95 31.58
N SER A 144 62.58 25.85 30.82
CA SER A 144 63.20 25.70 29.49
C SER A 144 62.73 24.40 28.81
N VAL A 145 62.10 24.57 27.64
CA VAL A 145 61.76 23.56 26.59
C VAL A 145 63.06 22.88 26.13
N PRO A 146 63.17 21.55 25.82
CA PRO A 146 62.48 20.89 24.68
C PRO A 146 62.18 19.36 24.75
N ASP A 147 61.20 18.98 23.92
CA ASP A 147 61.13 17.82 23.01
C ASP A 147 61.55 16.41 23.49
N LEU A 148 60.56 15.53 23.64
CA LEU A 148 60.69 14.10 23.92
C LEU A 148 60.14 13.32 22.72
N SER A 149 61.03 12.76 21.91
CA SER A 149 60.75 11.52 21.20
C SER A 149 60.84 10.35 22.19
N PRO A 150 59.86 9.43 22.26
CA PRO A 150 60.09 8.10 22.79
C PRO A 150 60.35 7.10 21.65
N TYR A 151 61.25 6.20 22.01
CA TYR A 151 61.69 5.00 21.32
C TYR A 151 60.57 4.12 20.75
N GLN A 152 60.94 3.46 19.66
CA GLN A 152 60.21 2.45 18.90
C GLN A 152 59.93 1.20 19.73
N ASP A 153 58.65 0.83 19.83
CA ASP A 153 58.23 -0.57 19.97
C ASP A 153 57.88 -1.06 18.55
N GLU A 154 58.71 -1.95 17.99
CA GLU A 154 58.41 -2.69 16.76
C GLU A 154 57.37 -3.77 17.06
N GLU A 155 56.10 -3.39 17.14
CA GLU A 155 54.99 -4.32 16.97
C GLU A 155 54.89 -4.70 15.50
N ARG A 156 55.04 -6.01 15.21
CA ARG A 156 54.91 -6.61 13.89
C ARG A 156 53.56 -6.25 13.26
N THR A 157 53.56 -5.29 12.35
CA THR A 157 52.50 -4.98 11.38
C THR A 157 52.44 -6.06 10.28
N ASN A 158 52.02 -7.28 10.63
CA ASN A 158 51.82 -8.36 9.64
C ASN A 158 50.34 -8.57 9.23
N ASP A 159 49.44 -7.66 9.62
CA ASP A 159 48.02 -7.70 9.23
C ASP A 159 47.69 -6.84 7.99
N ALA A 160 48.68 -6.17 7.38
CA ALA A 160 48.46 -5.39 6.17
C ALA A 160 48.58 -6.27 4.91
N LEU A 161 47.51 -6.33 4.11
CA LEU A 161 47.52 -6.93 2.77
C LEU A 161 48.72 -6.40 1.95
N PRO A 162 49.38 -7.24 1.14
CA PRO A 162 50.46 -6.79 0.27
C PRO A 162 49.98 -5.59 -0.55
N PRO A 163 50.82 -4.55 -0.72
CA PRO A 163 50.37 -3.33 -1.35
C PRO A 163 49.95 -3.58 -2.82
N GLU A 164 50.43 -4.66 -3.45
CA GLU A 164 50.03 -5.09 -4.80
C GLU A 164 48.56 -5.52 -4.84
N VAL A 165 48.03 -6.02 -3.72
CA VAL A 165 46.64 -6.44 -3.55
C VAL A 165 45.76 -5.28 -3.10
N SER A 166 46.26 -4.42 -2.20
CA SER A 166 45.48 -3.27 -1.69
C SER A 166 45.12 -2.24 -2.76
N ILE A 167 45.90 -2.13 -3.84
CA ILE A 167 45.63 -1.22 -4.96
C ILE A 167 44.44 -1.66 -5.82
N ILE A 168 44.00 -2.93 -5.73
CA ILE A 168 42.92 -3.48 -6.54
C ILE A 168 41.56 -2.96 -6.10
N GLU A 169 41.33 -2.79 -4.79
CA GLU A 169 40.07 -2.25 -4.25
C GLU A 169 39.68 -0.91 -4.89
N PRO A 170 40.53 0.15 -4.87
CA PRO A 170 40.16 1.43 -5.48
C PRO A 170 40.06 1.35 -7.01
N ILE A 171 40.79 0.46 -7.69
CA ILE A 171 40.64 0.23 -9.14
C ILE A 171 39.26 -0.35 -9.44
N LEU A 172 38.86 -1.42 -8.76
CA LEU A 172 37.55 -2.03 -8.93
C LEU A 172 36.42 -1.05 -8.57
N ARG A 173 36.61 -0.20 -7.56
CA ARG A 173 35.66 0.85 -7.22
C ARG A 173 35.50 1.88 -8.34
N VAL A 174 36.57 2.28 -9.02
CA VAL A 174 36.47 3.18 -10.19
C VAL A 174 35.75 2.49 -11.36
N LEU A 175 36.06 1.21 -11.63
CA LEU A 175 35.36 0.45 -12.68
C LEU A 175 33.87 0.29 -12.39
N GLN A 176 33.49 0.08 -11.12
CA GLN A 176 32.10 0.10 -10.67
C GLN A 176 31.45 1.47 -10.93
N LEU A 177 32.05 2.56 -10.45
CA LEU A 177 31.50 3.91 -10.59
C LEU A 177 31.41 4.39 -12.05
N LEU A 178 32.28 3.91 -12.94
CA LEU A 178 32.17 4.12 -14.39
C LEU A 178 30.91 3.47 -14.98
N CYS A 179 30.43 2.38 -14.37
CA CYS A 179 29.28 1.61 -14.85
C CYS A 179 27.99 1.90 -14.06
N GLU A 180 28.05 2.73 -13.01
CA GLU A 180 26.90 3.20 -12.24
C GLU A 180 25.83 3.82 -13.16
N ASN A 181 24.57 3.83 -12.73
CA ASN A 181 23.43 4.30 -13.52
C ASN A 181 23.21 3.53 -14.84
N HIS A 182 23.56 2.23 -14.85
CA HIS A 182 23.34 1.31 -15.97
C HIS A 182 23.94 1.79 -17.29
N ASN A 183 25.15 2.37 -17.25
CA ASN A 183 25.83 2.90 -18.43
C ASN A 183 26.29 1.79 -19.40
N SER A 184 25.37 1.38 -20.28
CA SER A 184 25.60 0.30 -21.25
C SER A 184 26.77 0.58 -22.21
N LEU A 185 27.09 1.84 -22.50
CA LEU A 185 28.22 2.21 -23.36
C LEU A 185 29.55 1.83 -22.70
N LEU A 186 29.75 2.24 -21.44
CA LEU A 186 30.96 1.94 -20.68
C LEU A 186 31.05 0.45 -20.30
N GLN A 187 29.95 -0.18 -19.92
CA GLN A 187 29.91 -1.63 -19.64
C GLN A 187 30.36 -2.45 -20.86
N ASN A 188 29.83 -2.14 -22.04
CA ASN A 188 30.25 -2.79 -23.28
C ASN A 188 31.71 -2.49 -23.64
N PHE A 189 32.14 -1.24 -23.42
CA PHE A 189 33.49 -0.81 -23.75
C PHE A 189 34.56 -1.44 -22.83
N ILE A 190 34.26 -1.66 -21.54
CA ILE A 190 35.13 -2.38 -20.61
C ILE A 190 35.26 -3.86 -20.99
N ARG A 191 34.23 -4.44 -21.62
CA ARG A 191 34.24 -5.83 -22.12
C ARG A 191 34.98 -5.98 -23.45
N ARG A 192 34.79 -5.04 -24.38
CA ARG A 192 35.36 -5.08 -25.73
C ARG A 192 35.61 -3.67 -26.26
N GLN A 193 36.86 -3.36 -26.58
CA GLN A 193 37.29 -2.03 -27.03
C GLN A 193 37.47 -1.93 -28.56
N SER A 194 38.03 -2.96 -29.20
CA SER A 194 38.38 -2.94 -30.63
C SER A 194 38.34 -4.35 -31.25
N ASP A 195 38.73 -4.52 -32.52
CA ASP A 195 38.88 -5.86 -33.14
C ASP A 195 40.32 -6.39 -33.13
N ARG A 196 41.31 -5.57 -32.74
CA ARG A 196 42.74 -5.93 -32.83
C ARG A 196 43.37 -6.25 -31.47
N ALA A 197 43.12 -5.43 -30.46
CA ALA A 197 43.55 -5.64 -29.08
C ALA A 197 42.35 -5.43 -28.15
N ASN A 198 41.99 -6.47 -27.39
CA ASN A 198 40.87 -6.45 -26.46
C ASN A 198 41.34 -6.88 -25.08
N HIS A 199 41.10 -6.03 -24.10
CA HIS A 199 41.31 -6.33 -22.69
C HIS A 199 39.95 -6.47 -22.03
N ASN A 200 39.52 -7.72 -21.82
CA ASN A 200 38.25 -7.99 -21.15
C ASN A 200 38.44 -7.91 -19.63
N LEU A 201 38.36 -6.70 -19.08
CA LEU A 201 38.51 -6.49 -17.65
C LEU A 201 37.41 -7.17 -16.82
N VAL A 202 36.25 -7.49 -17.41
CA VAL A 202 35.21 -8.26 -16.72
C VAL A 202 35.70 -9.69 -16.44
N ALA A 203 36.30 -10.33 -17.44
CA ALA A 203 36.86 -11.68 -17.30
C ALA A 203 38.08 -11.70 -16.34
N GLU A 204 38.95 -10.69 -16.42
CA GLU A 204 40.08 -10.53 -15.49
C GLU A 204 39.60 -10.33 -14.04
N THR A 205 38.55 -9.53 -13.83
CA THR A 205 37.94 -9.32 -12.51
C THR A 205 37.39 -10.62 -11.92
N LEU A 206 36.71 -11.43 -12.74
CA LEU A 206 36.22 -12.75 -12.34
C LEU A 206 37.38 -13.72 -12.02
N SER A 207 38.44 -13.73 -12.84
CA SER A 207 39.63 -14.55 -12.57
C SER A 207 40.34 -14.15 -11.28
N PHE A 208 40.38 -12.86 -10.98
CA PHE A 208 40.88 -12.34 -9.71
C PHE A 208 40.01 -12.81 -8.53
N LEU A 209 38.68 -12.71 -8.65
CA LEU A 209 37.75 -13.20 -7.62
C LEU A 209 37.91 -14.71 -7.36
N ASP A 210 38.06 -15.53 -8.40
CA ASP A 210 38.33 -16.96 -8.26
C ASP A 210 39.65 -17.22 -7.52
N THR A 211 40.66 -16.40 -7.78
CA THR A 211 41.95 -16.50 -7.09
C THR A 211 41.84 -16.13 -5.62
N VAL A 212 41.09 -15.07 -5.29
CA VAL A 212 40.82 -14.65 -3.90
C VAL A 212 39.99 -15.71 -3.15
N ARG A 213 39.01 -16.33 -3.81
CA ARG A 213 38.24 -17.45 -3.24
C ARG A 213 39.16 -18.60 -2.86
N LEU A 214 40.07 -18.98 -3.76
CA LEU A 214 41.02 -20.07 -3.51
C LEU A 214 42.03 -19.72 -2.41
N SER A 215 42.45 -18.46 -2.27
CA SER A 215 43.35 -18.03 -1.19
C SER A 215 42.68 -18.02 0.19
N ASN A 216 41.37 -17.77 0.26
CA ASN A 216 40.61 -17.70 1.52
C ASN A 216 40.10 -19.07 2.02
N LEU A 217 40.42 -20.18 1.35
CA LEU A 217 40.11 -21.55 1.84
C LEU A 217 40.97 -21.99 3.05
N TYR A 218 41.87 -21.13 3.55
CA TYR A 218 42.62 -21.33 4.79
C TYR A 218 41.96 -20.58 5.95
N PRO A 219 41.49 -21.25 7.02
CA PRO A 219 40.60 -20.63 8.00
C PRO A 219 41.38 -19.80 9.02
N ASN A 220 41.20 -18.48 9.00
CA ASN A 220 41.40 -17.68 10.21
C ASN A 220 40.08 -17.64 10.99
N GLN A 221 40.03 -18.42 12.06
CA GLN A 221 38.97 -18.39 13.07
C GLN A 221 39.04 -17.06 13.83
N GLN A 222 38.19 -16.10 13.49
CA GLN A 222 37.83 -15.00 14.39
C GLN A 222 36.31 -14.81 14.39
N GLU A 223 35.73 -14.63 15.57
CA GLU A 223 34.30 -14.42 15.82
C GLU A 223 33.73 -13.20 15.06
N ASN A 224 34.58 -12.26 14.62
CA ASN A 224 34.23 -11.16 13.71
C ASN A 224 33.85 -11.62 12.29
N GLY A 225 34.09 -12.89 11.94
CA GLY A 225 33.81 -13.46 10.61
C GLY A 225 32.34 -13.63 10.26
N ARG A 226 31.41 -13.65 11.24
CA ARG A 226 29.97 -13.87 10.95
C ARG A 226 29.31 -12.67 10.28
N ILE A 227 29.67 -11.43 10.66
CA ILE A 227 29.04 -10.21 10.11
C ILE A 227 29.55 -9.95 8.68
N ASN A 228 30.86 -10.14 8.45
CA ASN A 228 31.45 -10.02 7.11
C ASN A 228 30.95 -11.11 6.16
N CYS A 229 30.65 -12.31 6.66
CA CYS A 229 30.06 -13.40 5.88
C CYS A 229 28.64 -13.07 5.38
N LEU A 230 27.79 -12.45 6.21
CA LEU A 230 26.44 -12.04 5.80
C LEU A 230 26.46 -10.97 4.70
N SER A 231 27.35 -9.99 4.80
CA SER A 231 27.54 -8.98 3.75
C SER A 231 28.00 -9.62 2.43
N LEU A 232 28.95 -10.56 2.49
CA LEU A 232 29.42 -11.30 1.33
C LEU A 232 28.30 -12.15 0.69
N GLN A 233 27.51 -12.85 1.51
CA GLN A 233 26.35 -13.61 1.06
C GLN A 233 25.29 -12.72 0.39
N SER A 234 25.03 -11.55 0.95
CA SER A 234 24.12 -10.56 0.34
C SER A 234 24.61 -10.12 -1.04
N GLN A 235 25.88 -9.69 -1.14
CA GLN A 235 26.44 -9.23 -2.42
C GLN A 235 26.50 -10.35 -3.47
N ALA A 236 26.84 -11.57 -3.07
CA ALA A 236 26.81 -12.73 -3.96
C ALA A 236 25.38 -13.05 -4.45
N SER A 237 24.37 -12.94 -3.58
CA SER A 237 22.97 -13.12 -3.96
C SER A 237 22.49 -12.05 -4.95
N LYS A 238 22.87 -10.78 -4.75
CA LYS A 238 22.56 -9.67 -5.67
C LYS A 238 23.21 -9.88 -7.04
N LEU A 239 24.45 -10.36 -7.09
CA LEU A 239 25.14 -10.68 -8.35
C LEU A 239 24.43 -11.81 -9.12
N LEU A 240 24.00 -12.88 -8.44
CA LEU A 240 23.26 -13.97 -9.08
C LEU A 240 21.91 -13.51 -9.61
N LEU A 241 21.18 -12.68 -8.86
CA LEU A 241 19.93 -12.07 -9.34
C LEU A 241 20.17 -11.23 -10.59
N ALA A 242 21.21 -10.39 -10.62
CA ALA A 242 21.56 -9.59 -11.80
C ALA A 242 21.90 -10.45 -13.03
N ILE A 243 22.49 -11.64 -12.84
CA ILE A 243 22.72 -12.61 -13.93
C ILE A 243 21.40 -13.20 -14.43
N MET A 244 20.50 -13.52 -13.50
CA MET A 244 19.17 -14.09 -13.79
C MET A 244 18.21 -13.06 -14.43
N GLU A 245 18.41 -11.76 -14.22
CA GLU A 245 17.69 -10.68 -14.90
C GLU A 245 18.09 -10.52 -16.38
N SER A 246 19.12 -11.22 -16.86
CA SER A 246 19.52 -11.15 -18.26
C SER A 246 18.57 -11.92 -19.19
N ARG A 247 18.45 -11.48 -20.44
CA ARG A 247 17.54 -12.06 -21.47
C ARG A 247 17.86 -13.51 -21.89
N HIS A 248 18.88 -14.12 -21.30
CA HIS A 248 19.24 -15.53 -21.48
C HIS A 248 18.95 -16.31 -20.18
N ASP A 249 17.87 -15.96 -19.48
CA ASP A 249 17.50 -16.50 -18.18
C ASP A 249 17.48 -18.04 -18.19
N SER A 250 16.98 -18.67 -19.24
CA SER A 250 16.91 -20.13 -19.35
C SER A 250 18.30 -20.81 -19.40
N GLU A 251 19.21 -20.34 -20.25
CA GLU A 251 20.57 -20.93 -20.34
C GLU A 251 21.38 -20.65 -19.07
N ASN A 252 21.23 -19.46 -18.51
CA ASN A 252 21.90 -19.08 -17.27
C ASN A 252 21.34 -19.87 -16.07
N ALA A 253 20.02 -20.05 -15.99
CA ALA A 253 19.34 -20.86 -14.98
C ALA A 253 19.85 -22.31 -15.03
N ASP A 254 19.88 -22.91 -16.21
CA ASP A 254 20.36 -24.28 -16.40
C ASP A 254 21.82 -24.43 -15.94
N ARG A 255 22.68 -23.47 -16.26
CA ARG A 255 24.08 -23.45 -15.80
C ARG A 255 24.19 -23.32 -14.28
N VAL A 256 23.41 -22.44 -13.67
CA VAL A 256 23.39 -22.25 -12.21
C VAL A 256 22.93 -23.53 -11.53
N LEU A 257 21.84 -24.15 -12.01
CA LEU A 257 21.31 -25.40 -11.48
C LEU A 257 22.31 -26.56 -11.63
N GLN A 258 22.92 -26.73 -12.81
CA GLN A 258 23.97 -27.74 -13.03
C GLN A 258 25.17 -27.56 -12.10
N ASN A 259 25.60 -26.32 -11.86
CA ASN A 259 26.69 -26.05 -10.93
C ASN A 259 26.29 -26.35 -9.48
N MET A 260 25.03 -26.14 -9.09
CA MET A 260 24.52 -26.51 -7.77
C MET A 260 24.37 -28.03 -7.61
N ASP A 261 23.96 -28.75 -8.66
CA ASP A 261 23.86 -30.23 -8.65
C ASP A 261 25.23 -30.89 -8.41
N ASN A 262 26.30 -30.24 -8.85
CA ASN A 262 27.68 -30.68 -8.60
C ASN A 262 28.16 -30.44 -7.15
N THR A 263 27.33 -29.86 -6.27
CA THR A 263 27.64 -29.62 -4.86
C THR A 263 26.81 -30.55 -3.93
N ASP A 264 27.40 -30.96 -2.80
CA ASP A 264 26.77 -31.91 -1.86
C ASP A 264 25.46 -31.37 -1.26
N GLY A 265 24.31 -31.73 -1.84
CA GLY A 265 22.97 -31.30 -1.38
C GLY A 265 22.14 -30.59 -2.45
N GLY A 266 22.71 -30.29 -3.62
CA GLY A 266 22.00 -29.76 -4.77
C GLY A 266 21.20 -28.47 -4.49
N PRO A 267 20.12 -28.21 -5.26
CA PRO A 267 19.25 -27.04 -5.08
C PRO A 267 18.57 -26.96 -3.71
N ARG A 268 18.53 -28.06 -2.94
CA ARG A 268 17.95 -28.09 -1.58
C ARG A 268 18.74 -27.24 -0.59
N GLN A 269 20.02 -26.98 -0.86
CA GLN A 269 20.84 -26.07 -0.04
C GLN A 269 20.26 -24.65 0.02
N LEU A 270 19.59 -24.19 -1.06
CA LEU A 270 18.95 -22.87 -1.08
C LEU A 270 17.86 -22.79 -0.01
N VAL A 271 17.03 -23.83 0.11
CA VAL A 271 15.98 -23.89 1.14
C VAL A 271 16.57 -23.93 2.54
N HIS A 272 17.67 -24.65 2.74
CA HIS A 272 18.38 -24.64 4.02
C HIS A 272 18.93 -23.25 4.37
N ALA A 273 19.54 -22.55 3.40
CA ALA A 273 20.06 -21.20 3.59
C ALA A 273 18.95 -20.19 3.92
N ILE A 274 17.79 -20.28 3.25
CA ILE A 274 16.60 -19.47 3.52
C ILE A 274 16.11 -19.69 4.95
N THR A 275 15.97 -20.95 5.39
CA THR A 275 15.56 -21.26 6.76
C THR A 275 16.57 -20.75 7.79
N GLN A 276 17.86 -20.91 7.52
CA GLN A 276 18.92 -20.44 8.41
C GLN A 276 18.93 -18.92 8.54
N ALA A 277 18.78 -18.19 7.43
CA ALA A 277 18.69 -16.73 7.43
C ALA A 277 17.47 -16.23 8.21
N TYR A 278 16.32 -16.89 8.04
CA TYR A 278 15.10 -16.60 8.81
C TYR A 278 15.29 -16.83 10.32
N GLU A 279 15.91 -17.95 10.71
CA GLU A 279 16.20 -18.25 12.11
C GLU A 279 17.21 -17.25 12.71
N MET A 280 18.19 -16.80 11.94
CA MET A 280 19.13 -15.76 12.39
C MET A 280 18.43 -14.43 12.62
N ALA A 281 17.49 -14.03 11.75
CA ALA A 281 16.72 -12.81 11.90
C ALA A 281 15.78 -12.82 13.12
N HIS A 282 15.26 -14.00 13.50
CA HIS A 282 14.36 -14.16 14.65
C HIS A 282 15.08 -14.69 15.91
N SER A 283 16.41 -14.64 15.93
CA SER A 283 17.20 -15.04 17.08
C SER A 283 17.27 -13.89 18.10
N LYS A 284 17.08 -14.21 19.38
CA LYS A 284 17.24 -13.26 20.50
C LYS A 284 18.59 -12.54 20.46
N GLN A 285 19.65 -13.23 20.02
CA GLN A 285 20.99 -12.65 19.91
C GLN A 285 21.05 -11.51 18.89
N TYR A 286 20.30 -11.62 17.79
CA TYR A 286 20.24 -10.58 16.76
C TYR A 286 19.46 -9.36 17.24
N GLU A 287 18.31 -9.57 17.91
CA GLU A 287 17.53 -8.49 18.52
C GLU A 287 18.32 -7.71 19.58
N ILE A 288 19.07 -8.41 20.43
CA ILE A 288 19.97 -7.80 21.42
C ILE A 288 21.07 -6.98 20.72
N ASN A 289 21.67 -7.51 19.66
CA ASN A 289 22.71 -6.80 18.89
C ASN A 289 22.16 -5.55 18.18
N GLN A 290 20.94 -5.62 17.63
CA GLN A 290 20.21 -4.48 17.04
C GLN A 290 19.95 -3.40 18.07
N MET A 291 19.34 -3.74 19.21
CA MET A 291 19.11 -2.80 20.30
C MET A 291 20.40 -2.16 20.81
N LYS A 292 21.47 -2.96 20.97
CA LYS A 292 22.80 -2.45 21.34
C LYS A 292 23.28 -1.38 20.36
N LYS A 293 23.11 -1.60 19.06
CA LYS A 293 23.50 -0.65 18.01
C LYS A 293 22.68 0.65 18.07
N GLU A 294 21.36 0.55 18.22
CA GLU A 294 20.49 1.73 18.36
C GLU A 294 20.85 2.57 19.59
N LEU A 295 21.16 1.92 20.70
CA LEU A 295 21.58 2.58 21.94
C LEU A 295 22.93 3.28 21.79
N LEU A 296 23.90 2.63 21.12
CA LEU A 296 25.20 3.23 20.80
C LEU A 296 25.05 4.44 19.86
N GLN A 297 24.19 4.36 18.84
CA GLN A 297 23.91 5.50 17.95
C GLN A 297 23.24 6.67 18.69
N ARG A 298 22.30 6.39 19.60
CA ARG A 298 21.67 7.42 20.43
C ARG A 298 22.65 8.06 21.42
N ALA A 299 23.60 7.29 21.94
CA ALA A 299 24.66 7.80 22.81
C ALA A 299 25.62 8.74 22.04
N ASN A 300 26.02 8.38 20.81
CA ASN A 300 26.89 9.20 19.96
C ASN A 300 26.25 10.53 19.50
N LEU A 301 24.93 10.64 19.51
CA LEU A 301 24.21 11.87 19.13
C LEU A 301 24.04 12.87 20.29
N GLN A 302 24.34 12.49 21.54
CA GLN A 302 24.20 13.38 22.70
C GLN A 302 25.56 13.95 23.14
N ASP A 303 25.74 15.25 22.93
CA ASP A 303 26.93 16.07 23.29
C ASP A 303 27.23 16.18 24.81
N ARG A 304 26.56 15.39 25.66
CA ARG A 304 26.83 15.32 27.11
C ARG A 304 26.74 13.88 27.62
N PRO A 305 27.71 13.42 28.44
CA PRO A 305 27.71 12.07 28.95
C PRO A 305 26.63 11.89 30.02
N ARG A 306 25.54 11.20 29.68
CA ARG A 306 24.66 10.57 30.67
C ARG A 306 24.49 9.11 30.31
N SER A 307 24.47 8.27 31.35
CA SER A 307 24.15 6.84 31.23
C SER A 307 22.80 6.69 30.53
N VAL A 308 22.79 6.00 29.39
CA VAL A 308 21.56 5.67 28.66
C VAL A 308 21.19 4.25 29.05
N VAL A 309 20.06 4.11 29.73
CA VAL A 309 19.51 2.83 30.18
C VAL A 309 18.37 2.44 29.24
N SER A 310 18.37 1.18 28.79
CA SER A 310 17.29 0.60 27.99
C SER A 310 15.98 0.57 28.80
N PRO A 311 14.82 0.96 28.24
CA PRO A 311 13.55 0.70 28.90
C PRO A 311 13.33 -0.82 29.02
N LEU A 312 12.86 -1.29 30.18
CA LEU A 312 12.56 -2.70 30.42
C LEU A 312 11.37 -3.13 29.54
N ILE A 313 11.64 -3.74 28.39
CA ILE A 313 10.60 -4.28 27.50
C ILE A 313 10.29 -5.71 27.95
N LYS A 314 9.12 -5.90 28.58
CA LYS A 314 8.54 -7.23 28.79
C LYS A 314 7.59 -7.54 27.63
N THR A 315 7.93 -8.52 26.80
CA THR A 315 6.98 -9.14 25.86
C THR A 315 6.54 -10.50 26.40
N GLU A 316 5.39 -11.01 25.95
CA GLU A 316 4.80 -12.27 26.44
C GLU A 316 5.67 -13.52 26.22
N SER A 317 6.72 -13.43 25.39
CA SER A 317 7.61 -14.57 25.05
C SER A 317 9.07 -14.41 25.49
N VAL A 318 9.55 -13.21 25.88
CA VAL A 318 10.95 -12.95 26.23
C VAL A 318 11.11 -11.83 27.27
N THR A 319 11.85 -12.09 28.35
CA THR A 319 12.45 -11.07 29.22
C THR A 319 13.86 -10.74 28.73
N LEU A 320 14.10 -9.50 28.32
CA LEU A 320 15.40 -9.01 27.84
C LEU A 320 16.21 -8.40 29.01
N PRO A 321 17.55 -8.58 29.06
CA PRO A 321 18.41 -8.02 30.10
C PRO A 321 18.55 -6.48 29.99
N GLU A 322 18.83 -5.82 31.11
CA GLU A 322 19.05 -4.38 31.16
C GLU A 322 20.42 -4.03 30.57
N ILE A 323 20.42 -3.28 29.46
CA ILE A 323 21.63 -2.80 28.80
C ILE A 323 21.82 -1.34 29.18
N SER A 324 22.96 -1.00 29.79
CA SER A 324 23.33 0.37 30.11
C SER A 324 24.62 0.76 29.37
N VAL A 325 24.65 1.97 28.83
CA VAL A 325 25.84 2.53 28.16
C VAL A 325 26.35 3.68 29.01
N ASP A 326 27.61 3.62 29.44
CA ASP A 326 28.24 4.67 30.24
C ASP A 326 28.79 5.82 29.37
N ALA A 327 29.26 6.87 30.05
CA ALA A 327 29.85 8.07 29.47
C ALA A 327 31.09 7.85 28.58
N SER A 328 31.69 6.65 28.65
CA SER A 328 32.89 6.26 27.89
C SER A 328 32.56 5.39 26.67
N GLY A 329 31.28 5.10 26.43
CA GLY A 329 30.83 4.16 25.40
C GLY A 329 30.88 2.70 25.86
N THR A 330 31.16 2.44 27.14
CA THR A 330 31.20 1.08 27.69
C THR A 330 29.79 0.59 27.95
N VAL A 331 29.44 -0.55 27.35
CA VAL A 331 28.12 -1.18 27.48
C VAL A 331 28.19 -2.26 28.57
N SER A 332 27.44 -2.10 29.65
CA SER A 332 27.22 -3.15 30.65
C SER A 332 25.87 -3.85 30.39
N ILE A 333 25.92 -5.18 30.30
CA ILE A 333 24.74 -6.05 30.21
C ILE A 333 24.62 -6.73 31.57
N HIS A 334 23.56 -6.43 32.32
CA HIS A 334 23.28 -7.14 33.56
C HIS A 334 22.51 -8.43 33.21
N ASP A 335 23.26 -9.51 33.02
CA ASP A 335 22.76 -10.89 33.01
C ASP A 335 23.52 -11.69 34.08
N ASP A 336 22.86 -12.59 34.79
CA ASP A 336 23.39 -13.34 35.94
C ASP A 336 24.54 -14.33 35.60
N ALA A 337 25.15 -14.24 34.41
CA ALA A 337 26.24 -15.11 33.98
C ALA A 337 27.40 -14.30 33.37
N LYS A 338 28.58 -14.44 33.99
CA LYS A 338 29.88 -13.88 33.57
C LYS A 338 30.12 -13.97 32.06
N SER A 339 30.35 -12.83 31.40
CA SER A 339 31.05 -12.76 30.11
C SER A 339 31.94 -11.52 30.07
N GLU A 340 33.20 -11.72 29.69
CA GLU A 340 34.26 -10.71 29.61
C GLU A 340 34.02 -9.67 28.51
N LEU A 341 34.52 -8.46 28.77
CA LEU A 341 34.51 -7.28 27.92
C LEU A 341 35.39 -7.49 26.68
N LYS A 342 34.87 -7.30 25.46
CA LYS A 342 35.67 -7.28 24.23
C LYS A 342 35.24 -6.12 23.33
N TYR A 343 36.21 -5.27 22.97
CA TYR A 343 36.06 -4.16 22.02
C TYR A 343 35.77 -4.69 20.62
N VAL A 344 34.81 -4.07 19.91
CA VAL A 344 34.56 -4.30 18.47
C VAL A 344 34.55 -2.94 17.77
N SER A 345 35.39 -2.85 16.72
CA SER A 345 35.55 -1.69 15.82
C SER A 345 34.26 -1.36 15.05
N GLU A 346 34.06 -0.07 14.76
CA GLU A 346 32.82 0.58 14.27
C GLU A 346 32.42 0.33 12.80
N GLU A 347 33.17 -0.45 11.99
CA GLU A 347 33.00 -0.40 10.52
C GLU A 347 32.36 -1.61 9.83
N ALA A 348 31.65 -2.51 10.53
CA ALA A 348 30.87 -3.53 9.85
C ALA A 348 29.43 -3.05 9.59
N THR A 349 29.10 -2.67 8.35
CA THR A 349 27.72 -2.49 7.89
C THR A 349 26.92 -3.75 8.21
N SER A 350 26.10 -3.72 9.26
CA SER A 350 25.29 -4.85 9.70
C SER A 350 24.16 -5.09 8.69
N VAL A 351 24.41 -5.92 7.68
CA VAL A 351 23.39 -6.35 6.72
C VAL A 351 22.35 -7.20 7.45
N ASP A 352 21.06 -6.92 7.22
CA ASP A 352 19.97 -7.64 7.88
C ASP A 352 19.87 -9.08 7.35
N PRO A 353 19.98 -10.12 8.20
CA PRO A 353 19.82 -11.52 7.77
C PRO A 353 18.48 -11.77 7.07
N LYS A 354 17.44 -11.00 7.41
CA LYS A 354 16.13 -11.08 6.77
C LYS A 354 16.19 -10.69 5.29
N GLU A 355 16.94 -9.64 4.94
CA GLU A 355 17.19 -9.21 3.55
C GLU A 355 17.95 -10.28 2.78
N VAL A 356 19.01 -10.83 3.38
CA VAL A 356 19.82 -11.90 2.76
C VAL A 356 18.96 -13.13 2.46
N GLY A 357 18.17 -13.58 3.42
CA GLY A 357 17.25 -14.70 3.22
C GLY A 357 16.20 -14.41 2.14
N HIS A 358 15.75 -13.16 2.03
CA HIS A 358 14.80 -12.74 1.01
C HIS A 358 15.41 -12.78 -0.40
N ASN A 359 16.64 -12.27 -0.57
CA ASN A 359 17.35 -12.31 -1.85
C ASN A 359 17.59 -13.76 -2.32
N ILE A 360 17.95 -14.65 -1.40
CA ILE A 360 18.11 -16.09 -1.71
C ILE A 360 16.77 -16.72 -2.08
N TYR A 361 15.68 -16.35 -1.40
CA TYR A 361 14.34 -16.82 -1.73
C TYR A 361 13.91 -16.39 -3.14
N ILE A 362 14.11 -15.12 -3.50
CA ILE A 362 13.81 -14.61 -4.86
C ILE A 362 14.61 -15.39 -5.91
N LEU A 363 15.90 -15.62 -5.67
CA LEU A 363 16.74 -16.41 -6.58
C LEU A 363 16.21 -17.84 -6.74
N ALA A 364 15.91 -18.51 -5.63
CA ALA A 364 15.35 -19.86 -5.66
C ALA A 364 13.99 -19.89 -6.39
N HIS A 365 13.15 -18.89 -6.17
CA HIS A 365 11.87 -18.73 -6.84
C HIS A 365 12.03 -18.57 -8.36
N GLN A 366 12.96 -17.72 -8.81
CA GLN A 366 13.28 -17.57 -10.24
C GLN A 366 13.79 -18.87 -10.87
N LEU A 367 14.73 -19.57 -10.20
CA LEU A 367 15.28 -20.85 -10.67
C LEU A 367 14.24 -21.97 -10.69
N SER A 368 13.25 -21.95 -9.77
CA SER A 368 12.22 -22.98 -9.68
C SER A 368 11.33 -23.08 -10.93
N ARG A 369 11.30 -22.04 -11.76
CA ARG A 369 10.61 -22.05 -13.05
C ARG A 369 11.24 -23.00 -14.06
N HIS A 370 12.55 -23.25 -13.95
CA HIS A 370 13.31 -24.13 -14.83
C HIS A 370 13.52 -25.53 -14.23
N SER A 371 13.23 -25.71 -12.93
CA SER A 371 13.38 -26.99 -12.23
C SER A 371 12.14 -27.29 -11.37
N SER A 372 11.37 -28.30 -11.78
CA SER A 372 10.19 -28.78 -11.04
C SER A 372 10.54 -29.30 -9.64
N GLU A 373 11.73 -29.88 -9.44
CA GLU A 373 12.17 -30.38 -8.12
C GLU A 373 12.28 -29.23 -7.10
N LEU A 374 12.92 -28.13 -7.49
CA LEU A 374 13.04 -26.93 -6.67
C LEU A 374 11.69 -26.26 -6.38
N ALA A 375 10.76 -26.25 -7.33
CA ALA A 375 9.40 -25.73 -7.12
C ALA A 375 8.67 -26.51 -6.01
N GLU A 376 8.83 -27.83 -5.96
CA GLU A 376 8.28 -28.68 -4.91
C GLU A 376 8.94 -28.39 -3.55
N TYR A 377 10.25 -28.12 -3.52
CA TYR A 377 10.95 -27.71 -2.29
C TYR A 377 10.57 -26.32 -1.75
N LEU A 378 10.14 -25.40 -2.61
CA LEU A 378 9.68 -24.08 -2.18
C LEU A 378 8.23 -24.06 -1.69
N ASN A 379 7.46 -25.13 -1.91
CA ASN A 379 6.07 -25.19 -1.46
C ASN A 379 5.97 -25.20 0.09
N PRO A 380 5.38 -24.18 0.75
CA PRO A 380 5.25 -24.13 2.20
C PRO A 380 4.27 -25.17 2.76
N ASP A 381 3.36 -25.70 1.95
CA ASP A 381 2.27 -26.56 2.41
C ASP A 381 2.69 -28.03 2.58
N ASP A 382 3.90 -28.40 2.15
CA ASP A 382 4.43 -29.75 2.31
C ASP A 382 4.63 -30.10 3.80
N GLU A 383 3.89 -31.10 4.28
CA GLU A 383 3.94 -31.60 5.66
C GLU A 383 5.25 -32.30 6.01
N LYS A 384 6.02 -32.75 5.01
CA LYS A 384 7.31 -33.44 5.23
C LYS A 384 8.41 -32.49 5.71
N LYS A 385 8.21 -31.17 5.60
CA LYS A 385 9.19 -30.15 5.97
C LYS A 385 9.10 -29.80 7.45
N SER A 386 10.24 -29.39 8.04
CA SER A 386 10.26 -28.94 9.43
C SER A 386 9.34 -27.72 9.62
N SER A 387 8.72 -27.58 10.80
CA SER A 387 7.87 -26.43 11.14
C SER A 387 8.61 -25.09 10.92
N LYS A 388 9.92 -25.06 11.22
CA LYS A 388 10.76 -23.88 10.99
C LYS A 388 10.89 -23.53 9.51
N THR A 389 11.19 -24.50 8.66
CA THR A 389 11.28 -24.32 7.21
C THR A 389 9.94 -23.86 6.62
N ARG A 390 8.82 -24.44 7.07
CA ARG A 390 7.47 -24.02 6.64
C ARG A 390 7.18 -22.58 7.00
N ASN A 391 7.50 -22.16 8.23
CA ASN A 391 7.32 -20.79 8.68
C ASN A 391 8.19 -19.80 7.88
N ALA A 392 9.44 -20.15 7.62
CA ALA A 392 10.34 -19.33 6.81
C ALA A 392 9.83 -19.17 5.36
N LEU A 393 9.47 -20.28 4.70
CA LEU A 393 8.95 -20.25 3.33
C LEU A 393 7.61 -19.51 3.23
N SER A 394 6.70 -19.70 4.19
CA SER A 394 5.44 -18.97 4.27
C SER A 394 5.67 -17.47 4.46
N PHE A 395 6.62 -17.10 5.31
CA PHE A 395 7.03 -15.72 5.52
C PHE A 395 7.52 -15.07 4.22
N TYR A 396 8.51 -15.66 3.56
CA TYR A 396 9.09 -15.09 2.34
C TYR A 396 8.10 -15.07 1.18
N LYS A 397 7.29 -16.13 1.00
CA LYS A 397 6.22 -16.18 -0.01
C LYS A 397 5.24 -15.02 0.14
N LYS A 398 4.79 -14.74 1.38
CA LYS A 398 3.84 -13.65 1.66
C LYS A 398 4.43 -12.25 1.44
N HIS A 399 5.74 -12.09 1.57
CA HIS A 399 6.44 -10.82 1.41
C HIS A 399 7.14 -10.68 0.05
N THR A 400 6.93 -11.60 -0.89
CA THR A 400 7.47 -11.51 -2.25
C THR A 400 6.32 -11.18 -3.19
N ALA A 401 6.53 -10.20 -4.06
CA ALA A 401 5.60 -9.88 -5.14
C ALA A 401 6.30 -10.07 -6.48
N GLN A 402 5.52 -10.38 -7.50
CA GLN A 402 5.96 -10.39 -8.89
C GLN A 402 5.03 -9.52 -9.73
N ILE A 403 5.60 -8.88 -10.75
CA ILE A 403 4.89 -8.08 -11.76
C ILE A 403 5.47 -8.32 -13.15
N GLU A 404 4.68 -8.01 -14.17
CA GLU A 404 5.14 -7.95 -15.56
C GLU A 404 5.32 -6.50 -15.99
N ILE A 405 6.42 -6.19 -16.67
CA ILE A 405 6.69 -4.85 -17.20
C ILE A 405 7.04 -4.91 -18.68
N VAL A 406 6.79 -3.81 -19.40
CA VAL A 406 7.15 -3.62 -20.80
C VAL A 406 8.38 -2.71 -20.89
N ARG A 407 9.48 -3.22 -21.45
CA ARG A 407 10.70 -2.44 -21.71
C ARG A 407 10.54 -1.55 -22.96
N GLN A 408 11.47 -0.63 -23.20
CA GLN A 408 11.43 0.29 -24.38
C GLN A 408 11.33 -0.43 -25.73
N ASP A 409 11.82 -1.67 -25.82
CA ASP A 409 11.75 -2.51 -27.01
C ASP A 409 10.46 -3.33 -27.14
N ARG A 410 9.45 -3.02 -26.31
CA ARG A 410 8.13 -3.66 -26.28
C ARG A 410 8.14 -5.15 -25.92
N LYS A 411 9.21 -5.62 -25.30
CA LYS A 411 9.26 -6.98 -24.73
C LYS A 411 8.80 -6.97 -23.29
N LEU A 412 8.08 -8.02 -22.91
CA LEU A 412 7.66 -8.26 -21.55
C LEU A 412 8.80 -8.90 -20.75
N GLU A 413 8.92 -8.50 -19.49
CA GLU A 413 9.88 -9.01 -18.52
C GLU A 413 9.20 -9.14 -17.17
N ARG A 414 9.58 -10.14 -16.37
CA ARG A 414 9.06 -10.31 -15.00
C ARG A 414 10.05 -9.71 -14.01
N VAL A 415 9.53 -8.94 -13.07
CA VAL A 415 10.31 -8.41 -11.95
C VAL A 415 9.76 -8.99 -10.66
N VAL A 416 10.64 -9.58 -9.86
CA VAL A 416 10.32 -10.14 -8.54
C VAL A 416 11.01 -9.30 -7.49
N PHE A 417 10.28 -8.86 -6.47
CA PHE A 417 10.78 -7.90 -5.49
C PHE A 417 10.16 -8.13 -4.10
N PRO A 418 10.82 -7.69 -3.02
CA PRO A 418 10.27 -7.71 -1.67
C PRO A 418 9.18 -6.66 -1.46
N ILE A 419 8.09 -7.05 -0.80
CA ILE A 419 7.03 -6.14 -0.36
C ILE A 419 7.49 -5.42 0.90
N HIS A 420 7.59 -4.10 0.83
CA HIS A 420 7.94 -3.26 1.99
C HIS A 420 6.81 -3.26 3.05
N GLU A 421 7.16 -3.26 4.33
CA GLU A 421 6.21 -3.38 5.45
C GLU A 421 5.16 -2.25 5.48
N ILE A 422 5.52 -1.06 4.98
CA ILE A 422 4.60 0.10 4.92
C ILE A 422 3.34 -0.19 4.08
N CYS A 423 3.45 -1.06 3.08
CA CYS A 423 2.37 -1.43 2.18
C CYS A 423 1.25 -2.21 2.90
N SER A 424 1.55 -2.81 4.06
CA SER A 424 0.58 -3.52 4.89
C SER A 424 -0.44 -2.59 5.55
N PHE A 425 -0.11 -1.29 5.70
CA PHE A 425 -0.96 -0.29 6.36
C PHE A 425 -2.04 0.32 5.46
N LEU A 426 -2.13 -0.10 4.19
CA LEU A 426 -3.23 0.33 3.33
C LEU A 426 -4.54 -0.35 3.74
N THR A 427 -5.57 0.46 4.01
CA THR A 427 -6.85 -0.05 4.52
C THR A 427 -7.59 -0.88 3.48
N LYS A 428 -8.32 -1.92 3.93
CA LYS A 428 -9.13 -2.76 3.03
C LYS A 428 -10.25 -1.99 2.34
N GLU A 429 -10.75 -0.92 2.96
CA GLU A 429 -11.79 -0.05 2.41
C GLU A 429 -11.27 0.73 1.22
N THR A 430 -10.12 1.39 1.36
CA THR A 430 -9.46 2.07 0.24
C THR A 430 -9.15 1.10 -0.88
N LYS A 431 -8.68 -0.12 -0.57
CA LYS A 431 -8.42 -1.15 -1.59
C LYS A 431 -9.67 -1.48 -2.41
N GLN A 432 -10.80 -1.73 -1.75
CA GLN A 432 -12.05 -2.02 -2.43
C GLN A 432 -12.59 -0.81 -3.22
N ASN A 433 -12.44 0.39 -2.67
CA ASN A 433 -12.85 1.64 -3.30
C ASN A 433 -12.13 1.85 -4.63
N VAL A 434 -10.79 1.74 -4.65
CA VAL A 434 -9.99 1.84 -5.87
C VAL A 434 -10.38 0.74 -6.87
N TYR A 435 -10.51 -0.51 -6.43
CA TYR A 435 -10.86 -1.61 -7.32
C TYR A 435 -12.21 -1.39 -8.04
N ASN A 436 -13.22 -0.92 -7.30
CA ASN A 436 -14.57 -0.75 -7.83
C ASN A 436 -14.76 0.54 -8.63
N ASN A 437 -14.15 1.65 -8.19
CA ASN A 437 -14.46 2.99 -8.71
C ASN A 437 -13.50 3.49 -9.78
N THR A 438 -12.37 2.83 -10.02
CA THR A 438 -11.45 3.22 -11.11
C THR A 438 -12.08 2.96 -12.47
N GLU A 439 -12.11 3.99 -13.32
CA GLU A 439 -12.66 3.97 -14.67
C GLU A 439 -11.65 3.41 -15.69
N LYS A 440 -12.19 2.95 -16.83
CA LYS A 440 -11.38 2.48 -17.95
C LYS A 440 -10.97 3.66 -18.82
N ASP A 441 -9.73 3.65 -19.28
CA ASP A 441 -9.27 4.57 -20.31
C ASP A 441 -9.78 4.19 -21.71
N ALA A 442 -9.46 5.03 -22.71
CA ALA A 442 -9.85 4.81 -24.09
C ALA A 442 -9.30 3.51 -24.71
N GLN A 443 -8.30 2.88 -24.08
CA GLN A 443 -7.71 1.61 -24.51
C GLN A 443 -8.29 0.41 -23.74
N GLY A 444 -9.25 0.63 -22.84
CA GLY A 444 -9.92 -0.41 -22.06
C GLY A 444 -9.20 -0.84 -20.78
N SER A 445 -8.10 -0.17 -20.40
CA SER A 445 -7.34 -0.45 -19.17
C SER A 445 -7.69 0.54 -18.05
N LYS A 446 -7.62 0.10 -16.79
CA LYS A 446 -7.86 0.96 -15.62
C LYS A 446 -6.59 1.62 -15.05
N VAL A 447 -5.45 1.40 -15.70
CA VAL A 447 -4.13 1.78 -15.18
C VAL A 447 -3.93 3.29 -15.09
N THR A 448 -4.48 4.05 -16.04
CA THR A 448 -4.23 5.50 -16.15
C THR A 448 -4.70 6.25 -14.91
N GLU A 449 -5.96 6.08 -14.52
CA GLU A 449 -6.50 6.74 -13.32
C GLU A 449 -5.89 6.16 -12.04
N PHE A 450 -5.65 4.85 -11.98
CA PHE A 450 -4.97 4.23 -10.86
C PHE A 450 -3.58 4.83 -10.59
N PHE A 451 -2.82 5.10 -11.66
CA PHE A 451 -1.50 5.73 -11.55
C PHE A 451 -1.62 7.17 -11.03
N ASP A 452 -2.63 7.94 -11.39
CA ASP A 452 -2.81 9.28 -10.82
C ASP A 452 -3.11 9.26 -9.31
N GLN A 453 -3.67 8.16 -8.80
CA GLN A 453 -4.02 7.99 -7.39
C GLN A 453 -2.86 7.49 -6.50
N TRP A 454 -1.78 6.91 -7.06
CA TRP A 454 -0.71 6.29 -6.25
C TRP A 454 -0.08 7.20 -5.19
N PRO A 455 0.16 8.52 -5.42
CA PRO A 455 0.78 9.37 -4.40
C PRO A 455 -0.12 9.52 -3.17
N ALA A 456 -1.44 9.63 -3.38
CA ALA A 456 -2.40 9.73 -2.28
C ALA A 456 -2.46 8.43 -1.47
N LEU A 457 -2.40 7.27 -2.14
CA LEU A 457 -2.35 5.95 -1.48
C LEU A 457 -1.06 5.78 -0.65
N TYR A 458 0.08 6.25 -1.17
CA TYR A 458 1.35 6.19 -0.46
C TYR A 458 1.35 7.08 0.79
N GLU A 459 0.80 8.29 0.70
CA GLU A 459 0.63 9.17 1.85
C GLU A 459 -0.36 8.60 2.88
N GLU A 460 -1.43 7.91 2.43
CA GLU A 460 -2.32 7.17 3.35
C GLU A 460 -1.55 6.08 4.12
N MET A 461 -0.71 5.28 3.44
CA MET A 461 0.09 4.25 4.11
C MET A 461 1.04 4.82 5.16
N LYS A 462 1.74 5.92 4.85
CA LYS A 462 2.60 6.63 5.82
C LYS A 462 1.80 7.14 7.01
N TRP A 463 0.63 7.72 6.74
CA TRP A 463 -0.24 8.23 7.78
C TRP A 463 -0.77 7.12 8.68
N GLN A 464 -1.23 6.00 8.12
CA GLN A 464 -1.72 4.85 8.88
C GLN A 464 -0.61 4.24 9.75
N ARG A 465 0.64 4.20 9.27
CA ARG A 465 1.80 3.82 10.09
C ARG A 465 1.98 4.78 11.29
N LYS A 466 2.00 6.09 11.03
CA LYS A 466 2.11 7.13 12.07
C LYS A 466 0.94 7.09 13.07
N LEU A 467 -0.24 6.68 12.62
CA LEU A 467 -1.42 6.54 13.46
C LEU A 467 -1.30 5.36 14.43
N GLN A 468 -0.64 4.26 14.04
CA GLN A 468 -0.40 3.12 14.94
C GLN A 468 0.51 3.48 16.13
N ASP A 469 1.43 4.43 15.94
CA ASP A 469 2.25 4.96 17.04
C ASP A 469 1.42 5.70 18.10
N ARG A 470 0.15 6.04 17.80
CA ARG A 470 -0.79 6.73 18.69
C ARG A 470 -1.95 5.79 19.10
N PRO A 471 -1.85 5.06 20.22
CA PRO A 471 -2.77 3.97 20.54
C PRO A 471 -4.23 4.41 20.73
N TYR A 472 -4.48 5.58 21.34
CA TYR A 472 -5.84 6.08 21.56
C TYR A 472 -6.54 6.48 20.26
N LEU A 473 -5.84 7.18 19.36
CA LEU A 473 -6.40 7.57 18.06
C LEU A 473 -6.58 6.35 17.16
N SER A 474 -5.60 5.43 17.13
CA SER A 474 -5.70 4.16 16.41
C SER A 474 -6.89 3.31 16.86
N ALA A 475 -7.12 3.17 18.18
CA ALA A 475 -8.28 2.44 18.69
C ALA A 475 -9.61 3.10 18.28
N CYS A 476 -9.65 4.44 18.22
CA CYS A 476 -10.81 5.20 17.81
C CYS A 476 -11.12 5.04 16.31
N THR A 477 -10.09 5.10 15.46
CA THR A 477 -10.21 5.02 13.99
C THR A 477 -10.55 3.61 13.52
N GLN A 478 -10.00 2.57 14.17
CA GLN A 478 -10.34 1.17 13.88
C GLN A 478 -11.84 0.87 14.02
N ARG A 479 -12.56 1.65 14.83
CA ARG A 479 -14.00 1.50 15.10
C ARG A 479 -14.86 2.58 14.43
N LEU A 480 -14.37 3.21 13.36
CA LEU A 480 -15.08 4.30 12.67
C LEU A 480 -16.55 3.95 12.33
N ARG A 481 -16.78 2.78 11.74
CA ARG A 481 -18.14 2.31 11.38
C ARG A 481 -19.07 2.15 12.58
N LEU A 482 -18.54 1.76 13.75
CA LEU A 482 -19.32 1.61 14.98
C LEU A 482 -19.82 2.97 15.46
N TRP A 483 -18.93 3.97 15.52
CA TRP A 483 -19.26 5.33 15.95
C TRP A 483 -20.34 5.97 15.07
N GLY A 484 -20.26 5.75 13.75
CA GLY A 484 -21.29 6.19 12.79
C GLY A 484 -22.64 5.51 13.04
N ARG A 485 -22.67 4.19 13.24
CA ARG A 485 -23.91 3.46 13.54
C ARG A 485 -24.51 3.82 14.90
N LEU A 486 -23.67 4.02 15.92
CA LEU A 486 -24.13 4.51 17.22
C LEU A 486 -24.79 5.87 17.09
N ALA A 487 -24.22 6.79 16.28
CA ALA A 487 -24.83 8.10 16.04
C ALA A 487 -26.23 7.96 15.44
N PHE A 488 -26.41 7.05 14.48
CA PHE A 488 -27.73 6.77 13.91
C PHE A 488 -28.70 6.15 14.93
N LEU A 489 -28.25 5.18 15.73
CA LEU A 489 -29.08 4.56 16.79
C LEU A 489 -29.55 5.57 17.83
N PHE A 490 -28.66 6.46 18.29
CA PHE A 490 -29.02 7.56 19.18
C PHE A 490 -30.04 8.51 18.53
N ALA A 491 -29.88 8.85 17.25
CA ALA A 491 -30.86 9.67 16.54
C ALA A 491 -32.24 9.01 16.50
N VAL A 492 -32.31 7.72 16.18
CA VAL A 492 -33.58 6.95 16.20
C VAL A 492 -34.18 6.88 17.60
N LEU A 493 -33.35 6.67 18.63
CA LEU A 493 -33.78 6.59 20.02
C LEU A 493 -34.40 7.92 20.50
N VAL A 494 -33.70 9.04 20.29
CA VAL A 494 -34.16 10.38 20.69
C VAL A 494 -35.48 10.73 19.99
N ASN A 495 -35.58 10.49 18.68
CA ASN A 495 -36.80 10.77 17.94
C ASN A 495 -37.96 9.84 18.34
N THR A 496 -37.69 8.57 18.66
CA THR A 496 -38.72 7.65 19.20
C THR A 496 -39.25 8.15 20.55
N ILE A 497 -38.38 8.62 21.45
CA ILE A 497 -38.79 9.18 22.75
C ILE A 497 -39.64 10.43 22.54
N ILE A 498 -39.21 11.33 21.65
CA ILE A 498 -39.98 12.55 21.33
C ILE A 498 -41.36 12.19 20.76
N ALA A 499 -41.43 11.24 19.83
CA ALA A 499 -42.68 10.83 19.21
C ALA A 499 -43.68 10.19 20.20
N LEU A 500 -43.20 9.47 21.22
CA LEU A 500 -44.05 8.79 22.20
C LEU A 500 -44.54 9.70 23.32
N TYR A 501 -43.73 10.69 23.72
CA TYR A 501 -43.97 11.44 24.96
C TYR A 501 -44.18 12.95 24.75
N TYR A 502 -44.30 13.44 23.50
CA TYR A 502 -44.65 14.83 23.22
C TYR A 502 -46.18 15.02 23.18
N PRO A 503 -46.76 16.09 23.78
CA PRO A 503 -46.11 17.17 24.53
C PRO A 503 -45.65 16.75 25.94
N PHE A 504 -44.55 17.32 26.41
CA PHE A 504 -43.84 16.88 27.62
C PHE A 504 -44.54 17.22 28.96
N GLU A 505 -45.68 17.90 28.92
CA GLU A 505 -46.35 18.48 30.10
C GLU A 505 -47.22 17.49 30.89
N THR A 506 -47.57 16.33 30.33
CA THR A 506 -48.54 15.37 30.92
C THR A 506 -47.96 14.02 31.32
N ALA A 507 -46.63 13.83 31.28
CA ALA A 507 -46.02 12.55 31.60
C ALA A 507 -45.79 12.42 33.12
N ASP A 508 -46.82 12.06 33.87
CA ASP A 508 -46.69 11.59 35.26
C ASP A 508 -45.94 10.24 35.28
N THR A 509 -44.60 10.29 35.30
CA THR A 509 -43.71 9.11 35.34
C THR A 509 -43.66 8.43 36.71
N GLY A 510 -44.44 8.90 37.69
CA GLY A 510 -44.42 8.46 39.09
C GLY A 510 -44.88 7.02 39.36
N LEU A 511 -45.47 6.32 38.38
CA LEU A 511 -46.00 4.96 38.56
C LEU A 511 -45.09 3.83 38.04
N TYR A 512 -43.95 4.15 37.40
CA TYR A 512 -43.10 3.14 36.73
C TYR A 512 -41.80 2.79 37.48
N ALA A 513 -41.34 3.62 38.41
CA ALA A 513 -40.07 3.43 39.12
C ALA A 513 -40.04 2.19 40.04
N SER A 514 -41.22 1.67 40.43
CA SER A 514 -41.36 0.51 41.33
C SER A 514 -41.47 -0.84 40.61
N ASN A 515 -41.54 -0.90 39.27
CA ASN A 515 -41.72 -2.14 38.53
C ASN A 515 -40.39 -2.90 38.36
N PRO A 516 -40.20 -4.07 39.01
CA PRO A 516 -38.94 -4.84 38.91
C PRO A 516 -38.62 -5.31 37.48
N PHE A 517 -39.65 -5.41 36.64
CA PHE A 517 -39.54 -5.77 35.22
C PHE A 517 -38.66 -4.83 34.39
N MET A 518 -38.52 -3.56 34.80
CA MET A 518 -37.68 -2.58 34.11
C MET A 518 -36.20 -2.90 34.29
N TYR A 519 -35.79 -3.18 35.53
CA TYR A 519 -34.40 -3.55 35.84
C TYR A 519 -34.04 -4.92 35.24
N THR A 520 -34.98 -5.88 35.23
CA THR A 520 -34.75 -7.18 34.58
C THR A 520 -34.62 -7.05 33.06
N SER A 521 -35.35 -6.13 32.41
CA SER A 521 -35.24 -5.88 30.97
C SER A 521 -33.84 -5.37 30.55
N VAL A 522 -33.20 -4.54 31.38
CA VAL A 522 -31.83 -4.06 31.17
C VAL A 522 -30.84 -5.21 31.33
N VAL A 523 -30.99 -6.02 32.39
CA VAL A 523 -30.13 -7.19 32.63
C VAL A 523 -30.24 -8.22 31.50
N ILE A 524 -31.46 -8.51 31.03
CA ILE A 524 -31.70 -9.42 29.88
C ILE A 524 -31.04 -8.87 28.62
N SER A 525 -31.14 -7.56 28.37
CA SER A 525 -30.51 -6.91 27.21
C SER A 525 -28.98 -6.97 27.26
N ILE A 526 -28.39 -6.82 28.45
CA ILE A 526 -26.94 -6.94 28.67
C ILE A 526 -26.47 -8.40 28.50
N ILE A 527 -27.23 -9.37 29.01
CA ILE A 527 -26.95 -10.80 28.81
C ILE A 527 -27.04 -11.16 27.32
N PHE A 528 -28.03 -10.61 26.59
CA PHE A 528 -28.16 -10.78 25.15
C PHE A 528 -26.97 -10.20 24.39
N LEU A 529 -26.49 -9.01 24.75
CA LEU A 529 -25.26 -8.44 24.19
C LEU A 529 -24.05 -9.35 24.45
N TYR A 530 -23.87 -9.82 25.69
CA TYR A 530 -22.76 -10.71 26.04
C TYR A 530 -22.81 -12.04 25.27
N SER A 531 -24.00 -12.61 25.08
CA SER A 531 -24.20 -13.84 24.30
C SER A 531 -23.88 -13.67 22.81
N GLN A 532 -24.00 -12.46 22.27
CA GLN A 532 -23.70 -12.17 20.87
C GLN A 532 -22.29 -11.60 20.69
N TRP A 533 -21.56 -11.37 21.78
CA TRP A 533 -20.22 -10.81 21.77
C TRP A 533 -19.19 -11.90 21.48
N ASP A 534 -18.80 -12.04 20.22
CA ASP A 534 -17.68 -12.88 19.81
C ASP A 534 -16.47 -11.99 19.51
N GLU A 535 -15.33 -12.24 20.18
CA GLU A 535 -14.06 -11.50 20.00
C GLU A 535 -13.55 -11.54 18.55
N ASN A 536 -13.93 -12.57 17.79
CA ASN A 536 -13.53 -12.72 16.39
C ASN A 536 -14.53 -12.10 15.39
N SER A 537 -15.71 -11.70 15.85
CA SER A 537 -16.68 -11.04 15.00
C SER A 537 -16.35 -9.55 14.90
N SER A 538 -16.01 -9.09 13.68
CA SER A 538 -15.75 -7.66 13.46
C SER A 538 -17.00 -6.87 13.89
N LEU A 539 -16.84 -6.04 14.95
CA LEU A 539 -17.88 -5.33 15.71
C LEU A 539 -18.88 -4.51 14.86
N ALA A 540 -18.59 -4.33 13.57
CA ALA A 540 -19.36 -3.55 12.61
C ALA A 540 -19.89 -4.37 11.40
N LYS A 541 -19.92 -5.71 11.42
CA LYS A 541 -20.53 -6.49 10.31
C LYS A 541 -21.74 -7.32 10.71
N SER A 542 -21.81 -7.85 11.94
CA SER A 542 -22.95 -8.68 12.34
C SER A 542 -24.15 -7.80 12.70
N SER A 543 -25.25 -7.94 11.94
CA SER A 543 -26.54 -7.30 12.25
C SER A 543 -26.98 -7.58 13.69
N ASN A 544 -26.65 -8.77 14.20
CA ASN A 544 -27.03 -9.25 15.53
C ASN A 544 -26.39 -8.45 16.68
N ILE A 545 -25.16 -7.97 16.53
CA ILE A 545 -24.50 -7.16 17.58
C ILE A 545 -25.13 -5.77 17.63
N ILE A 546 -25.46 -5.20 16.47
CA ILE A 546 -26.08 -3.87 16.40
C ILE A 546 -27.48 -3.90 17.00
N THR A 547 -28.26 -4.96 16.73
CA THR A 547 -29.59 -5.12 17.34
C THR A 547 -29.48 -5.33 18.84
N ALA A 548 -28.47 -6.06 19.32
CA ALA A 548 -28.20 -6.19 20.75
C ALA A 548 -27.82 -4.83 21.39
N ILE A 549 -26.95 -4.05 20.78
CA ILE A 549 -26.59 -2.70 21.23
C ILE A 549 -27.84 -1.81 21.27
N ALA A 550 -28.67 -1.84 20.22
CA ALA A 550 -29.91 -1.08 20.18
C ALA A 550 -30.85 -1.48 21.33
N ALA A 551 -31.03 -2.77 21.61
CA ALA A 551 -31.84 -3.25 22.72
C ALA A 551 -31.33 -2.76 24.09
N VAL A 552 -30.01 -2.75 24.29
CA VAL A 552 -29.37 -2.16 25.49
C VAL A 552 -29.63 -0.65 25.57
N MET A 553 -29.49 0.08 24.46
CA MET A 553 -29.73 1.52 24.40
C MET A 553 -31.19 1.89 24.73
N PHE A 554 -32.16 1.16 24.17
CA PHE A 554 -33.58 1.37 24.44
C PHE A 554 -33.94 1.02 25.90
N SER A 555 -33.52 -0.13 26.40
CA SER A 555 -33.79 -0.51 27.80
C SER A 555 -33.14 0.45 28.81
N ALA A 556 -31.91 0.91 28.55
CA ALA A 556 -31.24 1.92 29.35
C ALA A 556 -31.95 3.28 29.30
N ALA A 557 -32.48 3.69 28.14
CA ALA A 557 -33.22 4.93 28.01
C ALA A 557 -34.54 4.90 28.80
N ILE A 558 -35.29 3.78 28.75
CA ILE A 558 -36.52 3.67 29.55
C ILE A 558 -36.20 3.66 31.04
N LEU A 559 -35.09 3.03 31.45
CA LEU A 559 -34.60 3.13 32.83
C LEU A 559 -34.28 4.58 33.21
N LEU A 560 -33.54 5.33 32.39
CA LEU A 560 -33.23 6.75 32.63
C LEU A 560 -34.48 7.61 32.78
N ILE A 561 -35.48 7.41 31.91
CA ILE A 561 -36.77 8.11 31.99
C ILE A 561 -37.50 7.79 33.30
N SER A 562 -37.46 6.52 33.74
CA SER A 562 -38.12 6.10 34.99
C SER A 562 -37.43 6.61 36.26
N LEU A 563 -36.11 6.83 36.22
CA LEU A 563 -35.32 7.29 37.37
C LEU A 563 -35.28 8.81 37.51
N PHE A 564 -35.09 9.53 36.40
CA PHE A 564 -34.83 10.98 36.39
C PHE A 564 -35.95 11.81 35.75
N GLY A 565 -36.98 11.15 35.21
CA GLY A 565 -38.02 11.79 34.41
C GLY A 565 -37.60 11.98 32.95
N LEU A 566 -38.57 12.34 32.12
CA LEU A 566 -38.43 12.41 30.66
C LEU A 566 -37.46 13.50 30.20
N VAL A 567 -37.64 14.74 30.69
CA VAL A 567 -36.89 15.91 30.22
C VAL A 567 -35.39 15.78 30.54
N PRO A 568 -34.97 15.44 31.79
CA PRO A 568 -33.54 15.24 32.08
C PRO A 568 -32.93 14.07 31.32
N ALA A 569 -33.68 12.96 31.13
CA ALA A 569 -33.22 11.83 30.34
C ALA A 569 -32.95 12.21 28.87
N LEU A 570 -33.81 13.04 28.28
CA LEU A 570 -33.64 13.54 26.91
C LEU A 570 -32.37 14.39 26.76
N TYR A 571 -32.06 15.26 27.72
CA TYR A 571 -30.80 16.03 27.73
C TYR A 571 -29.56 15.14 27.86
N ILE A 572 -29.61 14.10 28.71
CA ILE A 572 -28.49 13.16 28.88
C ILE A 572 -28.23 12.38 27.57
N ILE A 573 -29.29 11.84 26.95
CA ILE A 573 -29.17 11.09 25.69
C ILE A 573 -28.71 12.03 24.56
N GLY A 574 -29.23 13.25 24.49
CA GLY A 574 -28.80 14.27 23.53
C GLY A 574 -27.33 14.68 23.69
N ALA A 575 -26.84 14.82 24.92
CA ALA A 575 -25.43 15.08 25.22
C ALA A 575 -24.53 13.88 24.87
N ALA A 576 -24.99 12.65 25.11
CA ALA A 576 -24.30 11.43 24.70
C ALA A 576 -24.19 11.35 23.17
N GLN A 577 -25.26 11.69 22.45
CA GLN A 577 -25.29 11.76 20.99
C GLN A 577 -24.29 12.79 20.44
N LEU A 578 -24.25 14.00 21.02
CA LEU A 578 -23.29 15.03 20.63
C LEU A 578 -21.84 14.56 20.86
N THR A 579 -21.57 13.96 22.01
CA THR A 579 -20.24 13.43 22.36
C THR A 579 -19.81 12.32 21.40
N ASN A 580 -20.70 11.37 21.12
CA ASN A 580 -20.48 10.31 20.15
C ASN A 580 -20.15 10.87 18.76
N LYS A 581 -20.86 11.92 18.33
CA LYS A 581 -20.59 12.56 17.03
C LYS A 581 -19.25 13.30 17.00
N CYS A 582 -18.84 13.95 18.10
CA CYS A 582 -17.50 14.54 18.21
C CYS A 582 -16.42 13.46 18.05
N VAL A 583 -16.57 12.32 18.74
CA VAL A 583 -15.64 11.19 18.63
C VAL A 583 -15.60 10.65 17.19
N HIS A 584 -16.77 10.49 16.55
CA HIS A 584 -16.84 10.07 15.15
C HIS A 584 -16.14 11.05 14.19
N LEU A 585 -16.31 12.36 14.38
CA LEU A 585 -15.69 13.39 13.55
C LEU A 585 -14.16 13.37 13.69
N VAL A 586 -13.66 13.26 14.92
CA VAL A 586 -12.21 13.11 15.19
C VAL A 586 -11.70 11.83 14.54
N ALA A 587 -12.39 10.69 14.74
CA ALA A 587 -12.03 9.42 14.13
C ALA A 587 -11.99 9.50 12.60
N TYR A 588 -12.94 10.17 11.97
CA TYR A 588 -12.98 10.36 10.51
C TYR A 588 -11.79 11.20 10.03
N ALA A 589 -11.56 12.36 10.66
CA ALA A 589 -10.46 13.26 10.31
C ALA A 589 -9.09 12.61 10.51
N SER A 590 -8.91 11.87 11.60
CA SER A 590 -7.71 11.08 11.89
C SER A 590 -7.57 9.88 10.97
N ASN A 591 -8.64 9.26 10.46
CA ASN A 591 -8.51 8.14 9.50
C ASN A 591 -8.01 8.62 8.12
N LYS A 592 -8.45 9.80 7.68
CA LYS A 592 -8.12 10.40 6.38
C LYS A 592 -6.81 11.20 6.38
N GLY A 593 -6.14 11.32 7.54
CA GLY A 593 -4.89 12.07 7.68
C GLY A 593 -5.01 13.57 7.42
N LEU A 594 -6.15 14.15 7.81
CA LEU A 594 -6.40 15.58 7.65
C LEU A 594 -5.66 16.44 8.69
N GLU A 595 -5.16 15.84 9.78
CA GLU A 595 -4.48 16.55 10.88
C GLU A 595 -3.23 17.32 10.42
N ASP A 596 -2.40 16.74 9.55
CA ASP A 596 -1.16 17.39 9.10
C ASP A 596 -1.39 18.35 7.90
N LYS A 597 -2.58 18.36 7.31
CA LYS A 597 -2.92 19.16 6.11
C LYS A 597 -3.41 20.57 6.48
N SER A 598 -3.25 21.53 5.56
CA SER A 598 -3.72 22.92 5.72
C SER A 598 -5.25 23.01 5.82
N TRP A 599 -5.77 24.01 6.53
CA TRP A 599 -7.21 24.25 6.73
C TRP A 599 -8.00 24.36 5.41
N SER A 600 -7.41 24.93 4.36
CA SER A 600 -8.05 25.02 3.03
C SER A 600 -8.31 23.64 2.43
N VAL A 601 -7.39 22.70 2.63
CA VAL A 601 -7.51 21.32 2.13
C VAL A 601 -8.52 20.53 2.97
N ARG A 602 -8.56 20.75 4.29
CA ARG A 602 -9.56 20.12 5.18
C ARG A 602 -10.98 20.52 4.79
N LEU A 603 -11.20 21.82 4.56
CA LEU A 603 -12.48 22.38 4.13
C LEU A 603 -12.78 22.20 2.64
N SER A 604 -11.97 21.44 1.88
CA SER A 604 -12.33 21.06 0.51
C SER A 604 -13.12 19.74 0.47
N ASP A 605 -13.15 19.00 1.58
CA ASP A 605 -13.72 17.66 1.62
C ASP A 605 -15.24 17.70 1.85
N GLY A 606 -16.03 17.27 0.87
CA GLY A 606 -17.49 17.31 0.93
C GLY A 606 -18.08 16.46 2.06
N GLU A 607 -17.47 15.31 2.36
CA GLU A 607 -17.92 14.41 3.44
C GLU A 607 -17.68 15.01 4.83
N LEU A 608 -16.60 15.78 5.00
CA LEU A 608 -16.33 16.50 6.26
C LEU A 608 -17.43 17.52 6.54
N HIS A 609 -17.91 18.24 5.51
CA HIS A 609 -19.02 19.20 5.67
C HIS A 609 -20.30 18.51 6.12
N TYR A 610 -20.61 17.34 5.57
CA TYR A 610 -21.75 16.55 6.01
C TYR A 610 -21.69 16.23 7.52
N HIS A 611 -20.53 15.78 7.99
CA HIS A 611 -20.34 15.50 9.42
C HIS A 611 -20.36 16.76 10.31
N LEU A 612 -19.86 17.89 9.82
CA LEU A 612 -19.94 19.18 10.52
C LEU A 612 -21.39 19.69 10.61
N VAL A 613 -22.16 19.63 9.54
CA VAL A 613 -23.58 20.01 9.54
C VAL A 613 -24.37 19.12 10.51
N TYR A 614 -24.12 17.80 10.49
CA TYR A 614 -24.73 16.87 11.45
C TYR A 614 -24.41 17.26 12.89
N LEU A 615 -23.16 17.62 13.19
CA LEU A 615 -22.74 18.07 14.53
C LEU A 615 -23.48 19.35 14.95
N VAL A 616 -23.65 20.30 14.03
CA VAL A 616 -24.42 21.53 14.26
C VAL A 616 -25.88 21.20 14.58
N VAL A 617 -26.51 20.28 13.85
CA VAL A 617 -27.88 19.85 14.15
C VAL A 617 -27.98 19.17 15.52
N CYS A 618 -27.01 18.33 15.91
CA CYS A 618 -26.96 17.76 17.26
C CYS A 618 -26.88 18.85 18.35
N PHE A 619 -26.08 19.88 18.12
CA PHE A 619 -25.93 21.02 19.02
C PHE A 619 -27.25 21.82 19.12
N LEU A 620 -27.86 22.16 17.99
CA LEU A 620 -29.13 22.90 17.96
C LEU A 620 -30.27 22.09 18.58
N GLY A 621 -30.31 20.77 18.37
CA GLY A 621 -31.30 19.88 18.99
C GLY A 621 -31.21 19.86 20.52
N LEU A 622 -29.99 19.99 21.06
CA LEU A 622 -29.74 19.99 22.52
C LEU A 622 -30.05 21.35 23.16
N PHE A 623 -29.66 22.46 22.54
CA PHE A 623 -29.70 23.79 23.17
C PHE A 623 -30.87 24.68 22.70
N VAL A 624 -31.43 24.44 21.51
CA VAL A 624 -32.50 25.29 20.94
C VAL A 624 -33.85 24.61 21.07
N HIS A 625 -34.05 23.46 20.41
CA HIS A 625 -35.33 22.75 20.47
C HIS A 625 -35.20 21.26 20.08
N PRO A 626 -35.78 20.31 20.86
CA PRO A 626 -35.65 18.88 20.59
C PRO A 626 -36.17 18.41 19.23
N MET A 627 -37.14 19.11 18.64
CA MET A 627 -37.68 18.71 17.32
C MET A 627 -36.66 18.75 16.19
N LEU A 628 -35.56 19.50 16.33
CA LEU A 628 -34.49 19.52 15.33
C LEU A 628 -33.78 18.16 15.19
N TYR A 629 -33.91 17.27 16.17
CA TYR A 629 -33.40 15.90 16.07
C TYR A 629 -34.05 15.12 14.91
N CYS A 630 -35.21 15.52 14.40
CA CYS A 630 -35.85 14.86 13.25
C CYS A 630 -34.98 14.90 11.98
N LEU A 631 -34.18 15.97 11.82
CA LEU A 631 -33.27 16.13 10.68
C LEU A 631 -32.13 15.09 10.70
N LEU A 632 -31.77 14.57 11.87
CA LEU A 632 -30.74 13.53 11.99
C LEU A 632 -31.19 12.18 11.42
N LEU A 633 -32.49 11.93 11.28
CA LEU A 633 -33.01 10.69 10.70
C LEU A 633 -32.68 10.56 9.21
N PHE A 634 -32.43 11.67 8.50
CA PHE A 634 -32.01 11.64 7.11
C PHE A 634 -30.65 10.96 6.88
N ASP A 635 -29.87 10.72 7.94
CA ASP A 635 -28.62 9.95 7.88
C ASP A 635 -28.82 8.49 7.43
N ILE A 636 -30.06 7.97 7.45
CA ILE A 636 -30.40 6.69 6.82
C ILE A 636 -30.06 6.68 5.32
N VAL A 637 -30.19 7.81 4.64
CA VAL A 637 -29.87 7.96 3.22
C VAL A 637 -28.37 7.84 2.96
N ALA A 638 -27.55 8.44 3.83
CA ALA A 638 -26.10 8.43 3.68
C ALA A 638 -25.51 7.05 4.05
N SER A 639 -26.09 6.39 5.05
CA SER A 639 -25.60 5.11 5.58
C SER A 639 -25.95 3.90 4.70
N GLU A 640 -27.08 3.90 4.01
CA GLU A 640 -27.56 2.76 3.24
C GLU A 640 -27.40 2.99 1.72
N GLU A 641 -26.58 2.15 1.07
CA GLU A 641 -26.29 2.27 -0.36
C GLU A 641 -27.54 2.07 -1.23
N THR A 642 -28.43 1.16 -0.85
CA THR A 642 -29.65 0.87 -1.61
C THR A 642 -30.56 2.09 -1.69
N LEU A 643 -30.75 2.80 -0.57
CA LEU A 643 -31.57 4.01 -0.52
C LEU A 643 -30.90 5.18 -1.25
N ARG A 644 -29.58 5.31 -1.16
CA ARG A 644 -28.82 6.27 -1.97
C ARG A 644 -29.03 6.05 -3.47
N ASN A 645 -29.03 4.80 -3.93
CA ASN A 645 -29.29 4.47 -5.33
C ASN A 645 -30.73 4.79 -5.74
N VAL A 646 -31.71 4.60 -4.85
CA VAL A 646 -33.10 5.02 -5.09
C VAL A 646 -33.20 6.54 -5.25
N ILE A 647 -32.54 7.33 -4.42
CA ILE A 647 -32.53 8.79 -4.57
C ILE A 647 -31.77 9.22 -5.82
N SER A 648 -30.69 8.51 -6.16
CA SER A 648 -29.91 8.74 -7.38
C SER A 648 -30.76 8.65 -8.66
N SER A 649 -31.78 7.78 -8.70
CA SER A 649 -32.71 7.70 -9.83
C SER A 649 -33.41 9.05 -10.10
N VAL A 650 -33.77 9.79 -9.05
CA VAL A 650 -34.42 11.10 -9.16
C VAL A 650 -33.38 12.21 -9.41
N THR A 651 -32.22 12.14 -8.77
CA THR A 651 -31.22 13.21 -8.84
C THR A 651 -30.35 13.18 -10.10
N LYS A 652 -30.17 12.03 -10.77
CA LYS A 652 -29.34 11.94 -11.99
C LYS A 652 -30.00 12.69 -13.17
N ASN A 653 -31.30 12.47 -13.38
CA ASN A 653 -32.08 13.12 -14.44
C ASN A 653 -33.05 14.18 -13.89
N TRP A 654 -32.65 14.90 -12.84
CA TRP A 654 -33.47 15.93 -12.19
C TRP A 654 -33.95 17.04 -13.14
N GLN A 655 -33.14 17.37 -14.16
CA GLN A 655 -33.48 18.38 -15.16
C GLN A 655 -34.74 18.00 -15.96
N SER A 656 -34.84 16.74 -16.38
CA SER A 656 -36.00 16.22 -17.11
C SER A 656 -37.27 16.23 -16.25
N ILE A 657 -37.14 15.91 -14.97
CA ILE A 657 -38.26 15.96 -14.01
C ILE A 657 -38.74 17.39 -13.81
N ILE A 658 -37.83 18.35 -13.60
CA ILE A 658 -38.18 19.76 -13.45
C ILE A 658 -38.80 20.31 -14.74
N LEU A 659 -38.28 19.96 -15.91
CA LEU A 659 -38.84 20.39 -17.19
C LEU A 659 -40.25 19.84 -17.40
N THR A 660 -40.49 18.59 -17.02
CA THR A 660 -41.83 17.98 -17.03
C THR A 660 -42.77 18.66 -16.03
N GLY A 661 -42.27 19.01 -14.84
CA GLY A 661 -43.02 19.79 -13.86
C GLY A 661 -43.36 21.20 -14.34
N LEU A 662 -42.45 21.84 -15.08
CA LEU A 662 -42.69 23.14 -15.72
C LEU A 662 -43.76 23.01 -16.82
N LEU A 663 -43.71 21.95 -17.63
CA LEU A 663 -44.75 21.64 -18.60
C LEU A 663 -46.12 21.45 -17.91
N ALA A 664 -46.16 20.72 -16.79
CA ALA A 664 -47.36 20.55 -15.98
C ALA A 664 -47.91 21.90 -15.51
N LEU A 665 -47.05 22.78 -14.99
CA LEU A 665 -47.42 24.12 -14.53
C LEU A 665 -47.98 24.99 -15.66
N ILE A 666 -47.37 24.95 -16.85
CA ILE A 666 -47.85 25.67 -18.04
C ILE A 666 -49.23 25.17 -18.45
N LEU A 667 -49.42 23.84 -18.49
CA LEU A 667 -50.71 23.24 -18.83
C LEU A 667 -51.79 23.60 -17.81
N ILE A 668 -51.49 23.53 -16.52
CA ILE A 668 -52.39 23.96 -15.44
C ILE A 668 -52.77 25.43 -15.62
N TYR A 669 -51.80 26.29 -15.92
CA TYR A 669 -52.06 27.70 -16.18
C TYR A 669 -53.05 27.92 -17.33
N ILE A 670 -52.91 27.18 -18.43
CA ILE A 670 -53.84 27.22 -19.57
C ILE A 670 -55.24 26.74 -19.15
N PHE A 671 -55.34 25.60 -18.46
CA PHE A 671 -56.62 25.08 -17.96
C PHE A 671 -57.28 26.06 -16.98
N SER A 672 -56.52 26.72 -16.11
CA SER A 672 -57.04 27.73 -15.19
C SER A 672 -57.54 28.99 -15.89
N ILE A 673 -56.93 29.42 -17.00
CA ILE A 673 -57.46 30.53 -17.82
C ILE A 673 -58.81 30.15 -18.44
N ILE A 674 -58.92 28.93 -18.97
CA ILE A 674 -60.16 28.41 -19.55
C ILE A 674 -61.23 28.29 -18.46
N GLY A 675 -60.88 27.71 -17.30
CA GLY A 675 -61.72 27.61 -16.13
C GLY A 675 -62.21 28.96 -15.62
N TYR A 676 -61.32 29.96 -15.52
CA TYR A 676 -61.66 31.32 -15.10
C TYR A 676 -62.55 32.04 -16.11
N SER A 677 -62.35 31.84 -17.41
CA SER A 677 -63.09 32.57 -18.45
C SER A 677 -64.48 32.00 -18.71
N PHE A 678 -64.64 30.67 -18.67
CA PHE A 678 -65.87 29.99 -19.07
C PHE A 678 -66.63 29.33 -17.91
N PHE A 679 -65.93 28.84 -16.89
CA PHE A 679 -66.50 28.01 -15.81
C PHE A 679 -66.36 28.62 -14.41
N GLN A 680 -66.13 29.94 -14.32
CA GLN A 680 -65.86 30.65 -13.06
C GLN A 680 -66.89 30.35 -11.96
N ARG A 681 -68.17 30.25 -12.35
CA ARG A 681 -69.30 30.01 -11.46
C ARG A 681 -69.39 28.57 -10.93
N ASP A 682 -68.68 27.64 -11.55
CA ASP A 682 -68.70 26.24 -11.16
C ASP A 682 -67.66 25.92 -10.07
N PHE A 683 -66.69 26.81 -9.85
CA PHE A 683 -65.66 26.76 -8.80
C PHE A 683 -66.24 27.10 -7.43
N ILE A 684 -67.17 26.28 -6.96
CA ILE A 684 -67.80 26.39 -5.65
C ILE A 684 -67.29 25.24 -4.79
N ARG A 685 -66.75 25.56 -3.62
CA ARG A 685 -66.22 24.59 -2.66
C ARG A 685 -67.00 24.65 -1.36
N GLU A 686 -67.32 23.49 -0.82
CA GLU A 686 -67.87 23.33 0.53
C GLU A 686 -66.71 23.47 1.53
N VAL A 687 -66.85 24.41 2.47
CA VAL A 687 -65.83 24.70 3.48
C VAL A 687 -66.47 24.73 4.86
N ASP A 688 -65.92 23.95 5.77
CA ASP A 688 -66.30 24.02 7.19
C ASP A 688 -65.77 25.31 7.79
N ARG A 689 -66.66 26.18 8.26
CA ARG A 689 -66.25 27.35 9.05
C ARG A 689 -65.73 26.87 10.40
N LEU A 690 -64.53 27.31 10.76
CA LEU A 690 -64.04 27.18 12.13
C LEU A 690 -65.02 27.92 13.04
N GLU A 691 -65.53 27.25 14.08
CA GLU A 691 -66.42 27.89 15.04
C GLU A 691 -65.73 29.16 15.59
N PRO A 692 -66.40 30.33 15.59
CA PRO A 692 -65.85 31.49 16.27
C PRO A 692 -65.68 31.16 17.75
N GLU A 693 -64.52 31.48 18.32
CA GLU A 693 -64.28 31.36 19.76
C GLU A 693 -65.45 31.97 20.54
N PRO A 694 -65.87 31.38 21.68
CA PRO A 694 -66.97 31.92 22.46
C PRO A 694 -66.72 33.39 22.79
N PRO A 695 -67.74 34.26 22.73
CA PRO A 695 -67.56 35.67 22.99
C PRO A 695 -66.97 35.85 24.38
N ALA A 696 -65.84 36.55 24.45
CA ALA A 696 -65.27 37.00 25.71
C ALA A 696 -66.38 37.69 26.52
N THR A 697 -66.56 37.27 27.76
CA THR A 697 -67.46 37.94 28.71
C THR A 697 -67.01 39.39 28.88
N VAL A 698 -67.66 40.33 28.21
CA VAL A 698 -67.45 41.76 28.43
C VAL A 698 -68.14 42.12 29.75
N PHE A 699 -67.36 42.31 30.82
CA PHE A 699 -67.83 42.98 32.02
C PHE A 699 -68.15 44.44 31.68
N VAL A 700 -69.42 44.82 31.70
CA VAL A 700 -69.84 46.21 31.56
C VAL A 700 -69.35 47.01 32.78
N LYS A 701 -68.79 48.19 32.52
CA LYS A 701 -68.37 49.21 33.49
C LYS A 701 -69.45 49.48 34.56
N ASP A 702 -68.97 49.80 35.75
CA ASP A 702 -69.70 50.04 37.01
C ASP A 702 -71.06 50.76 36.88
N PRO A 703 -72.07 50.41 37.71
CA PRO A 703 -73.32 51.15 37.77
C PRO A 703 -73.14 52.56 38.36
N ASN A 704 -73.88 53.51 37.81
CA ASN A 704 -73.97 54.90 38.25
C ASN A 704 -74.43 54.98 39.73
N PRO A 705 -73.78 55.78 40.61
CA PRO A 705 -73.99 55.75 42.06
C PRO A 705 -75.28 56.41 42.58
N GLU A 706 -76.28 56.66 41.74
CA GLU A 706 -77.52 57.37 42.12
C GLU A 706 -78.74 56.45 42.32
N THR A 707 -78.58 55.11 42.30
CA THR A 707 -79.72 54.17 42.38
C THR A 707 -79.72 53.25 43.61
N CYS A 708 -78.85 53.48 44.59
CA CYS A 708 -78.85 52.71 45.85
C CYS A 708 -79.79 53.37 46.87
N ALA A 709 -80.95 52.76 47.13
CA ALA A 709 -81.78 53.12 48.28
C ALA A 709 -81.07 52.71 49.59
N SER A 710 -81.29 53.47 50.66
CA SER A 710 -80.53 53.46 51.91
C SER A 710 -80.76 52.25 52.83
N ASP A 711 -81.04 51.07 52.28
CA ASP A 711 -81.17 49.82 53.03
C ASP A 711 -80.40 48.70 52.30
N GLY A 712 -79.07 48.71 52.46
CA GLY A 712 -78.24 47.53 52.68
C GLY A 712 -78.12 46.37 51.67
N GLU A 713 -78.87 46.29 50.56
CA GLU A 713 -78.74 45.19 49.58
C GLU A 713 -78.76 45.69 48.12
N CYS A 714 -77.65 45.51 47.41
CA CYS A 714 -77.60 45.62 45.94
C CYS A 714 -77.58 44.21 45.33
N PRO A 715 -78.45 43.88 44.36
CA PRO A 715 -78.37 42.59 43.66
C PRO A 715 -77.11 42.54 42.77
N PRO A 716 -76.43 41.37 42.66
CA PRO A 716 -75.26 41.22 41.81
C PRO A 716 -75.63 41.37 40.31
N PRO A 717 -74.67 41.82 39.46
CA PRO A 717 -74.91 41.99 38.03
C PRO A 717 -75.25 40.63 37.39
N ALA A 718 -76.43 40.54 36.78
CA ALA A 718 -76.80 39.37 35.99
C ALA A 718 -76.03 39.41 34.65
N PRO A 719 -75.43 38.29 34.20
CA PRO A 719 -74.84 38.21 32.88
C PRO A 719 -75.95 38.33 31.84
N VAL A 720 -75.89 39.36 30.99
CA VAL A 720 -76.70 39.41 29.77
C VAL A 720 -75.99 38.56 28.73
N VAL A 721 -76.48 37.33 28.54
CA VAL A 721 -76.11 36.52 27.37
C VAL A 721 -76.82 37.16 26.17
N VAL A 722 -76.05 37.79 25.28
CA VAL A 722 -76.54 38.10 23.93
C VAL A 722 -76.54 36.78 23.17
N GLU A 723 -77.68 36.09 23.13
CA GLU A 723 -77.88 35.01 22.17
C GLU A 723 -77.97 35.64 20.78
N GLU A 724 -76.88 35.62 20.02
CA GLU A 724 -76.98 35.67 18.57
C GLU A 724 -77.66 34.39 18.11
N LYS A 725 -78.86 34.54 17.52
CA LYS A 725 -79.52 33.45 16.77
C LYS A 725 -78.53 32.90 15.74
N LYS A 726 -78.05 31.68 15.95
CA LYS A 726 -77.50 30.84 14.87
C LYS A 726 -78.65 30.45 13.94
N GLU A 727 -78.89 31.26 12.91
CA GLU A 727 -79.57 30.79 11.70
C GLU A 727 -78.58 29.96 10.87
N GLY A 728 -78.98 28.74 10.50
CA GLY A 728 -78.40 27.99 9.40
C GLY A 728 -77.35 26.94 9.79
N ASP A 729 -77.82 25.72 10.05
CA ASP A 729 -77.05 24.51 9.75
C ASP A 729 -77.06 24.33 8.23
N GLY A 730 -75.99 24.78 7.57
CA GLY A 730 -75.83 24.71 6.13
C GLY A 730 -74.37 24.88 5.76
N GLU A 731 -73.81 23.87 5.11
CA GLU A 731 -72.47 23.91 4.51
C GLU A 731 -72.32 25.16 3.64
N ASP A 732 -71.51 26.12 4.10
CA ASP A 732 -71.28 27.36 3.37
C ASP A 732 -70.44 27.08 2.11
N LYS A 733 -71.06 27.33 0.96
CA LYS A 733 -70.45 27.19 -0.37
C LYS A 733 -69.69 28.45 -0.74
N ILE A 734 -68.36 28.36 -0.86
CA ILE A 734 -67.47 29.50 -1.15
C ILE A 734 -66.94 29.41 -2.59
N ALA A 735 -66.99 30.53 -3.31
CA ALA A 735 -66.41 30.66 -4.64
C ALA A 735 -64.86 30.67 -4.57
N SER A 736 -64.21 29.68 -5.18
CA SER A 736 -62.76 29.45 -5.12
C SER A 736 -61.98 29.99 -6.34
N CYS A 737 -62.64 30.69 -7.25
CA CYS A 737 -62.08 31.21 -8.51
C CYS A 737 -62.58 32.66 -8.82
N GLU A 738 -62.55 33.56 -7.83
CA GLU A 738 -62.91 34.98 -8.06
C GLU A 738 -61.83 35.74 -8.85
N THR A 739 -60.57 35.40 -8.62
CA THR A 739 -59.42 35.94 -9.35
C THR A 739 -58.68 34.82 -10.08
N LEU A 740 -58.02 35.16 -11.20
CA LEU A 740 -57.21 34.19 -11.95
C LEU A 740 -56.15 33.51 -11.07
N ARG A 741 -55.52 34.27 -10.16
CA ARG A 741 -54.55 33.72 -9.20
C ARG A 741 -55.18 32.66 -8.30
N MET A 742 -56.36 32.93 -7.74
CA MET A 742 -57.08 31.94 -6.91
C MET A 742 -57.46 30.73 -7.74
N CYS A 743 -57.90 30.93 -9.00
CA CYS A 743 -58.24 29.82 -9.89
C CYS A 743 -57.03 28.92 -10.19
N ILE A 744 -55.85 29.50 -10.44
CA ILE A 744 -54.59 28.75 -10.63
C ILE A 744 -54.23 27.96 -9.38
N ILE A 745 -54.26 28.58 -8.21
CA ILE A 745 -53.94 27.91 -6.94
C ILE A 745 -54.94 26.78 -6.64
N THR A 746 -56.23 27.02 -6.85
CA THR A 746 -57.30 26.03 -6.66
C THR A 746 -57.12 24.86 -7.63
N THR A 747 -56.84 25.14 -8.91
CA THR A 747 -56.62 24.10 -9.94
C THR A 747 -55.35 23.29 -9.67
N LEU A 748 -54.26 23.95 -9.25
CA LEU A 748 -52.99 23.29 -8.93
C LEU A 748 -53.14 22.37 -7.69
N ASN A 749 -53.72 22.88 -6.60
CA ASN A 749 -53.80 22.14 -5.35
C ASN A 749 -54.83 21.02 -5.39
N TRP A 750 -56.05 21.32 -5.84
CA TRP A 750 -57.15 20.35 -5.79
C TRP A 750 -57.32 19.58 -7.08
N GLY A 751 -56.92 20.14 -8.22
CA GLY A 751 -56.99 19.45 -9.51
C GLY A 751 -55.93 18.35 -9.66
N LEU A 752 -54.69 18.57 -9.21
CA LEU A 752 -53.65 17.53 -9.29
C LEU A 752 -53.71 16.50 -8.16
N ARG A 753 -54.11 16.92 -6.95
CA ARG A 753 -54.07 16.05 -5.76
C ARG A 753 -55.25 15.08 -5.68
N ASN A 754 -56.39 15.45 -6.26
CA ASN A 754 -57.55 14.56 -6.34
C ASN A 754 -57.41 13.62 -7.53
N GLY A 755 -57.60 12.32 -7.29
CA GLY A 755 -57.31 11.28 -8.27
C GLY A 755 -58.15 11.33 -9.56
N GLY A 756 -59.34 11.92 -9.54
CA GLY A 756 -60.20 12.12 -10.72
C GLY A 756 -60.01 13.47 -11.44
N GLY A 757 -59.06 14.31 -10.99
CA GLY A 757 -58.78 15.61 -11.57
C GLY A 757 -59.65 16.74 -10.98
N ILE A 758 -59.74 17.86 -11.69
CA ILE A 758 -60.46 19.05 -11.22
C ILE A 758 -61.99 18.88 -11.23
N GLY A 759 -62.51 17.92 -12.00
CA GLY A 759 -63.95 17.63 -12.09
C GLY A 759 -64.57 17.25 -10.75
N ASP A 760 -63.82 16.53 -9.90
CA ASP A 760 -64.27 16.09 -8.57
C ASP A 760 -64.45 17.25 -7.57
N VAL A 761 -63.82 18.40 -7.84
CA VAL A 761 -63.82 19.58 -6.95
C VAL A 761 -64.92 20.56 -7.35
N LEU A 762 -65.31 20.53 -8.60
CA LEU A 762 -66.23 21.47 -9.20
C LEU A 762 -67.67 21.00 -9.00
N ARG A 763 -68.63 21.92 -9.00
CA ARG A 763 -70.04 21.52 -8.83
C ARG A 763 -70.47 20.57 -9.95
N ASN A 764 -71.34 19.62 -9.62
CA ASN A 764 -72.00 18.81 -10.63
C ASN A 764 -72.98 19.67 -11.44
N VAL A 765 -72.82 19.66 -12.77
CA VAL A 765 -73.68 20.42 -13.70
C VAL A 765 -74.78 19.49 -14.24
N ALA A 766 -76.04 19.96 -14.24
CA ALA A 766 -77.16 19.18 -14.74
C ALA A 766 -77.17 19.09 -16.29
N PRO A 767 -77.73 18.03 -16.90
CA PRO A 767 -77.76 17.84 -18.36
C PRO A 767 -78.50 18.94 -19.15
N GLU A 768 -79.32 19.74 -18.47
CA GLU A 768 -80.15 20.79 -19.07
C GLU A 768 -79.39 22.12 -19.28
N GLU A 769 -78.21 22.28 -18.68
CA GLU A 769 -77.42 23.51 -18.80
C GLU A 769 -76.62 23.57 -20.13
N ASN A 770 -76.60 24.74 -20.80
CA ASN A 770 -75.97 24.93 -22.11
C ASN A 770 -74.45 24.61 -22.17
N LEU A 771 -73.76 24.62 -21.03
CA LEU A 771 -72.33 24.35 -20.92
C LEU A 771 -71.99 22.91 -20.51
N PHE A 772 -73.00 22.04 -20.34
CA PHE A 772 -72.82 20.66 -19.86
C PHE A 772 -71.83 19.83 -20.70
N TYR A 773 -71.95 19.86 -22.04
CA TYR A 773 -71.03 19.12 -22.91
C TYR A 773 -69.61 19.69 -22.90
N TYR A 774 -69.47 21.03 -22.89
CA TYR A 774 -68.17 21.69 -22.81
C TYR A 774 -67.48 21.43 -21.46
N ARG A 775 -68.27 21.34 -20.39
CA ARG A 775 -67.84 20.99 -19.05
C ARG A 775 -67.24 19.57 -18.99
N ILE A 776 -67.93 18.58 -19.56
CA ILE A 776 -67.42 17.20 -19.66
C ILE A 776 -66.10 17.15 -20.43
N ILE A 777 -66.00 17.86 -21.56
CA ILE A 777 -64.77 17.91 -22.37
C ILE A 777 -63.63 18.54 -21.57
N TYR A 778 -63.90 19.62 -20.82
CA TYR A 778 -62.92 20.27 -19.95
C TYR A 778 -62.41 19.30 -18.87
N ASP A 779 -63.30 18.62 -18.15
CA ASP A 779 -62.93 17.68 -17.08
C ASP A 779 -62.17 16.46 -17.62
N LEU A 780 -62.65 15.87 -18.73
CA LEU A 780 -62.01 14.73 -19.37
C LEU A 780 -60.63 15.08 -19.93
N SER A 781 -60.50 16.24 -20.59
CA SER A 781 -59.22 16.68 -21.14
C SER A 781 -58.22 17.01 -20.03
N PHE A 782 -58.66 17.63 -18.93
CA PHE A 782 -57.84 17.84 -17.75
C PHE A 782 -57.34 16.50 -17.19
N TYR A 783 -58.25 15.54 -16.98
CA TYR A 783 -57.90 14.22 -16.44
C TYR A 783 -56.91 13.47 -17.34
N VAL A 784 -57.17 13.38 -18.65
CA VAL A 784 -56.30 12.65 -19.57
C VAL A 784 -54.94 13.33 -19.73
N VAL A 785 -54.92 14.65 -19.95
CA VAL A 785 -53.67 15.36 -20.24
C VAL A 785 -52.81 15.53 -18.99
N LEU A 786 -53.36 16.01 -17.88
CA LEU A 786 -52.56 16.30 -16.69
C LEU A 786 -52.35 15.09 -15.78
N ILE A 787 -53.39 14.32 -15.51
CA ILE A 787 -53.30 13.18 -14.57
C ILE A 787 -52.75 11.95 -15.29
N VAL A 788 -53.34 11.54 -16.41
CA VAL A 788 -52.94 10.30 -17.08
C VAL A 788 -51.62 10.45 -17.84
N ILE A 789 -51.41 11.55 -18.58
CA ILE A 789 -50.19 11.71 -19.39
C ILE A 789 -49.06 12.35 -18.58
N VAL A 790 -49.24 13.58 -18.10
CA VAL A 790 -48.11 14.35 -17.52
C VAL A 790 -47.60 13.76 -16.21
N LEU A 791 -48.47 13.36 -15.28
CA LEU A 791 -48.03 12.76 -14.02
C LEU A 791 -47.34 11.40 -14.24
N ASN A 792 -47.87 10.57 -15.15
CA ASN A 792 -47.22 9.30 -15.50
C ASN A 792 -45.95 9.47 -16.33
N LEU A 793 -45.79 10.59 -17.05
CA LEU A 793 -44.52 10.92 -17.72
C LEU A 793 -43.41 11.12 -16.70
N VAL A 794 -43.69 11.81 -15.58
CA VAL A 794 -42.73 11.97 -14.48
C VAL A 794 -42.31 10.61 -13.91
N PHE A 795 -43.27 9.72 -13.65
CA PHE A 795 -42.96 8.35 -13.22
C PHE A 795 -42.20 7.56 -14.30
N GLY A 796 -42.52 7.75 -15.58
CA GLY A 796 -41.84 7.14 -16.71
C GLY A 796 -40.35 7.49 -16.75
N VAL A 797 -40.01 8.78 -16.60
CA VAL A 797 -38.61 9.24 -16.52
C VAL A 797 -37.88 8.60 -15.34
N ILE A 798 -38.54 8.48 -14.19
CA ILE A 798 -37.94 7.82 -13.01
C ILE A 798 -37.71 6.33 -13.28
N VAL A 799 -38.67 5.60 -13.86
CA VAL A 799 -38.49 4.17 -14.19
C VAL A 799 -37.37 3.95 -15.20
N ASP A 800 -37.25 4.82 -16.21
CA ASP A 800 -36.18 4.77 -17.20
C ASP A 800 -34.80 4.96 -16.55
N THR A 801 -34.67 5.95 -15.65
CA THR A 801 -33.42 6.16 -14.88
C THR A 801 -33.05 4.96 -14.01
N PHE A 802 -34.04 4.23 -13.46
CA PHE A 802 -33.79 2.98 -12.74
C PHE A 802 -33.27 1.87 -13.67
N GLY A 803 -33.79 1.82 -14.91
CA GLY A 803 -33.28 0.95 -15.96
C GLY A 803 -31.81 1.23 -16.25
N ASP A 804 -31.48 2.50 -16.50
CA ASP A 804 -30.11 2.94 -16.80
C ASP A 804 -29.13 2.63 -15.66
N LEU A 805 -29.48 2.98 -14.41
CA LEU A 805 -28.64 2.72 -13.24
C LEU A 805 -28.38 1.22 -13.02
N ARG A 806 -29.36 0.36 -13.34
CA ARG A 806 -29.19 -1.10 -13.25
C ARG A 806 -28.25 -1.61 -14.33
N THR A 807 -28.43 -1.16 -15.57
CA THR A 807 -27.57 -1.54 -16.70
C THR A 807 -26.13 -1.10 -16.43
N GLU A 808 -25.91 0.16 -16.02
CA GLU A 808 -24.58 0.67 -15.67
C GLU A 808 -23.91 -0.15 -14.55
N LYS A 809 -24.67 -0.51 -13.51
CA LYS A 809 -24.16 -1.36 -12.43
C LYS A 809 -23.79 -2.77 -12.93
N ASN A 810 -24.65 -3.39 -13.74
CA ASN A 810 -24.40 -4.71 -14.29
C ASN A 810 -23.17 -4.71 -15.21
N ASP A 811 -23.03 -3.70 -16.07
CA ASP A 811 -21.88 -3.55 -16.96
C ASP A 811 -20.57 -3.36 -16.18
N LYS A 812 -20.60 -2.56 -15.09
CA LYS A 812 -19.45 -2.41 -14.19
C LYS A 812 -19.08 -3.74 -13.51
N GLU A 813 -20.06 -4.48 -13.02
CA GLU A 813 -19.82 -5.80 -12.41
C GLU A 813 -19.30 -6.83 -13.41
N ASP A 814 -19.81 -6.82 -14.64
CA ASP A 814 -19.37 -7.70 -15.72
C ASP A 814 -17.90 -7.42 -16.07
N VAL A 815 -17.56 -6.15 -16.27
CA VAL A 815 -16.18 -5.71 -16.50
C VAL A 815 -15.24 -6.14 -15.37
N LEU A 816 -15.64 -5.97 -14.11
CA LEU A 816 -14.79 -6.34 -12.96
C LEU A 816 -14.57 -7.87 -12.84
N LYS A 817 -15.50 -8.68 -13.34
CA LYS A 817 -15.42 -10.16 -13.29
C LYS A 817 -14.73 -10.75 -14.52
N ASN A 818 -14.89 -10.12 -15.68
CA ASN A 818 -14.50 -10.68 -16.96
C ASN A 818 -13.33 -9.96 -17.64
N SER A 819 -12.83 -8.84 -17.10
CA SER A 819 -11.71 -8.08 -17.64
C SER A 819 -10.60 -7.95 -16.60
N CYS A 820 -9.34 -8.19 -16.99
CA CYS A 820 -8.20 -7.93 -16.11
C CYS A 820 -8.00 -6.42 -15.90
N PHE A 821 -7.73 -6.00 -14.66
CA PHE A 821 -7.58 -4.58 -14.28
C PHE A 821 -6.39 -3.90 -14.99
N ILE A 822 -5.27 -4.60 -15.10
CA ILE A 822 -4.01 -4.05 -15.60
C ILE A 822 -3.98 -4.12 -17.14
N CYS A 823 -3.95 -5.33 -17.71
CA CYS A 823 -3.78 -5.49 -19.15
C CYS A 823 -5.04 -5.30 -19.98
N GLY A 824 -6.24 -5.31 -19.36
CA GLY A 824 -7.51 -5.18 -20.08
C GLY A 824 -7.94 -6.43 -20.86
N LEU A 825 -7.24 -7.57 -20.72
CA LEU A 825 -7.62 -8.82 -21.38
C LEU A 825 -8.89 -9.42 -20.78
N GLU A 826 -9.72 -9.99 -21.64
CA GLU A 826 -10.95 -10.67 -21.26
C GLU A 826 -10.68 -12.10 -20.76
N ARG A 827 -11.52 -12.57 -19.82
CA ARG A 827 -11.44 -13.90 -19.21
C ARG A 827 -11.40 -15.03 -20.24
N GLY A 828 -12.18 -14.92 -21.32
CA GLY A 828 -12.24 -15.92 -22.38
C GLY A 828 -10.91 -16.19 -23.11
N LYS A 829 -9.90 -15.31 -22.97
CA LYS A 829 -8.56 -15.55 -23.55
C LYS A 829 -7.75 -16.62 -22.81
N PHE A 830 -8.15 -16.97 -21.58
CA PHE A 830 -7.42 -17.89 -20.71
C PHE A 830 -8.04 -19.29 -20.62
N ASP A 831 -9.26 -19.50 -21.15
CA ASP A 831 -10.03 -20.75 -20.99
C ASP A 831 -9.37 -22.02 -21.57
N ASN A 832 -8.36 -21.87 -22.43
CA ASN A 832 -7.61 -22.99 -23.04
C ASN A 832 -6.10 -22.97 -22.75
N ARG A 833 -5.67 -22.24 -21.71
CA ARG A 833 -4.25 -22.09 -21.34
C ARG A 833 -3.97 -22.78 -20.01
N SER A 834 -2.69 -22.98 -19.71
CA SER A 834 -2.25 -23.61 -18.46
C SER A 834 -2.49 -22.74 -17.22
N VAL A 835 -2.61 -21.42 -17.42
CA VAL A 835 -2.85 -20.43 -16.36
C VAL A 835 -4.32 -20.01 -16.40
N THR A 836 -5.00 -20.11 -15.25
CA THR A 836 -6.39 -19.65 -15.12
C THR A 836 -6.46 -18.13 -15.04
N PHE A 837 -7.63 -17.56 -15.34
CA PHE A 837 -7.83 -16.11 -15.25
C PHE A 837 -7.67 -15.60 -13.81
N GLU A 838 -8.11 -16.38 -12.83
CA GLU A 838 -7.97 -16.06 -11.41
C GLU A 838 -6.49 -16.05 -10.98
N ASP A 839 -5.71 -17.04 -11.43
CA ASP A 839 -4.26 -17.09 -11.15
C ASP A 839 -3.53 -15.93 -11.84
N HIS A 840 -3.91 -15.61 -13.08
CA HIS A 840 -3.40 -14.44 -13.80
C HIS A 840 -3.65 -13.14 -13.01
N GLN A 841 -4.86 -12.92 -12.48
CA GLN A 841 -5.16 -11.73 -11.67
C GLN A 841 -4.46 -11.72 -10.31
N ALA A 842 -4.32 -12.88 -9.66
CA ALA A 842 -3.79 -12.98 -8.31
C ALA A 842 -2.25 -12.93 -8.25
N GLU A 843 -1.58 -13.59 -9.20
CA GLU A 843 -0.14 -13.82 -9.17
C GLU A 843 0.61 -13.02 -10.24
N GLU A 844 0.10 -12.87 -11.47
CA GLU A 844 0.80 -12.16 -12.55
C GLU A 844 0.47 -10.66 -12.56
N HIS A 845 -0.83 -10.32 -12.65
CA HIS A 845 -1.35 -8.96 -12.85
C HIS A 845 -2.11 -8.46 -11.63
N ASN A 846 -1.55 -8.72 -10.44
CA ASN A 846 -2.11 -8.24 -9.19
C ASN A 846 -1.97 -6.72 -9.07
N LEU A 847 -3.11 -6.02 -9.01
CA LEU A 847 -3.16 -4.56 -8.87
C LEU A 847 -2.26 -4.01 -7.75
N TRP A 848 -2.27 -4.66 -6.59
CA TRP A 848 -1.54 -4.18 -5.43
C TRP A 848 -0.04 -4.40 -5.55
N HIS A 849 0.41 -5.42 -6.28
CA HIS A 849 1.84 -5.63 -6.53
C HIS A 849 2.44 -4.45 -7.32
N TYR A 850 1.72 -3.89 -8.31
CA TYR A 850 2.18 -2.69 -9.01
C TYR A 850 2.30 -1.49 -8.07
N LEU A 851 1.34 -1.27 -7.17
CA LEU A 851 1.44 -0.22 -6.15
C LEU A 851 2.64 -0.44 -5.23
N TYR A 852 2.84 -1.68 -4.77
CA TYR A 852 3.95 -2.02 -3.89
C TYR A 852 5.30 -1.84 -4.56
N PHE A 853 5.39 -2.11 -5.87
CA PHE A 853 6.59 -1.84 -6.65
C PHE A 853 6.90 -0.35 -6.76
N ILE A 854 5.88 0.48 -7.02
CA ILE A 854 6.05 1.95 -7.02
C ILE A 854 6.54 2.42 -5.65
N VAL A 855 5.93 1.95 -4.56
CA VAL A 855 6.34 2.29 -3.18
C VAL A 855 7.75 1.80 -2.86
N TRP A 856 8.11 0.60 -3.32
CA TRP A 856 9.45 0.04 -3.19
C TRP A 856 10.51 0.97 -3.81
N LEU A 857 10.26 1.45 -5.04
CA LEU A 857 11.14 2.41 -5.72
C LEU A 857 11.23 3.78 -5.02
N GLN A 858 10.22 4.19 -4.24
CA GLN A 858 10.28 5.46 -3.48
C GLN A 858 11.11 5.35 -2.20
N ILE A 859 11.31 4.15 -1.67
CA ILE A 859 11.99 3.91 -0.39
C ILE A 859 13.43 3.46 -0.60
N LYS A 860 13.66 2.64 -1.63
CA LYS A 860 14.98 2.13 -1.98
C LYS A 860 15.86 3.25 -2.53
N ASP A 861 17.16 3.19 -2.21
CA ASP A 861 18.15 4.15 -2.70
C ASP A 861 18.32 4.01 -4.23
N GLU A 862 18.41 5.15 -4.93
CA GLU A 862 18.52 5.16 -6.39
C GLU A 862 19.79 4.47 -6.91
N THR A 863 20.87 4.43 -6.10
CA THR A 863 22.14 3.76 -6.46
C THR A 863 22.04 2.23 -6.41
N GLU A 864 21.05 1.68 -5.71
CA GLU A 864 20.84 0.23 -5.59
C GLU A 864 19.80 -0.32 -6.58
N PHE A 865 19.23 0.52 -7.44
CA PHE A 865 18.23 0.09 -8.40
C PHE A 865 18.79 -0.92 -9.41
N THR A 866 18.05 -2.00 -9.63
CA THR A 866 18.31 -2.93 -10.73
C THR A 866 18.02 -2.27 -12.08
N GLY A 867 18.39 -2.92 -13.18
CA GLY A 867 18.16 -2.37 -14.53
C GLY A 867 16.67 -2.09 -14.81
N PRO A 868 15.77 -3.05 -14.59
CA PRO A 868 14.32 -2.85 -14.68
C PRO A 868 13.78 -1.76 -13.74
N GLU A 869 14.23 -1.75 -12.48
CA GLU A 869 13.81 -0.76 -11.47
C GLU A 869 14.16 0.68 -11.90
N SER A 870 15.39 0.88 -12.39
CA SER A 870 15.86 2.20 -12.86
C SER A 870 15.05 2.71 -14.04
N TYR A 871 14.70 1.82 -14.98
CA TYR A 871 13.85 2.16 -16.13
C TYR A 871 12.45 2.59 -15.69
N VAL A 872 11.82 1.84 -14.78
CA VAL A 872 10.48 2.18 -14.28
C VAL A 872 10.52 3.45 -13.43
N ALA A 873 11.55 3.65 -12.59
CA ALA A 873 11.75 4.87 -11.83
C ALA A 873 11.84 6.10 -12.75
N GLN A 874 12.55 5.99 -13.88
CA GLN A 874 12.58 7.05 -14.89
C GLN A 874 11.19 7.27 -15.52
N CYS A 875 10.46 6.21 -15.87
CA CYS A 875 9.11 6.33 -16.42
C CYS A 875 8.15 7.02 -15.44
N ILE A 876 8.26 6.75 -14.14
CA ILE A 876 7.47 7.41 -13.09
C ILE A 876 7.83 8.90 -13.00
N LYS A 877 9.13 9.24 -12.99
CA LYS A 877 9.62 10.64 -13.00
C LYS A 877 9.09 11.41 -14.22
N GLU A 878 9.03 10.76 -15.38
CA GLU A 878 8.53 11.32 -16.65
C GLU A 878 7.01 11.22 -16.84
N ARG A 879 6.28 10.61 -15.91
CA ARG A 879 4.84 10.29 -15.99
C ARG A 879 4.43 9.51 -17.26
N LYS A 880 5.26 8.57 -17.69
CA LYS A 880 4.98 7.65 -18.80
C LYS A 880 4.38 6.34 -18.27
N LEU A 881 3.31 5.88 -18.94
CA LEU A 881 2.58 4.65 -18.57
C LEU A 881 2.92 3.44 -19.46
N ASP A 882 3.84 3.61 -20.40
CA ASP A 882 4.19 2.60 -21.42
C ASP A 882 4.82 1.33 -20.84
N TRP A 883 5.27 1.37 -19.59
CA TRP A 883 5.87 0.24 -18.89
C TRP A 883 4.84 -0.76 -18.36
N PHE A 884 3.55 -0.39 -18.28
CA PHE A 884 2.49 -1.33 -17.93
C PHE A 884 2.15 -2.24 -19.12
N PRO A 885 1.90 -3.54 -18.88
CA PRO A 885 1.43 -4.44 -19.93
C PRO A 885 0.02 -4.02 -20.38
N ARG A 886 -0.17 -3.83 -21.68
CA ARG A 886 -1.46 -3.47 -22.28
C ARG A 886 -1.82 -4.48 -23.37
N MET A 887 -2.98 -5.12 -23.23
CA MET A 887 -3.49 -6.15 -24.15
C MET A 887 -2.52 -7.31 -24.40
N GLN A 888 -1.59 -7.57 -23.46
CA GLN A 888 -0.53 -8.56 -23.56
C GLN A 888 -0.22 -9.14 -22.17
N ALA A 889 0.23 -10.39 -22.14
CA ALA A 889 0.69 -11.09 -20.95
C ALA A 889 1.71 -12.17 -21.37
N ILE A 890 2.69 -12.49 -20.52
CA ILE A 890 3.73 -13.48 -20.89
C ILE A 890 3.11 -14.87 -21.07
N SER A 891 2.16 -15.24 -20.20
CA SER A 891 1.42 -16.51 -20.27
C SER A 891 0.68 -16.74 -21.59
N LEU A 892 0.43 -15.68 -22.37
CA LEU A 892 -0.19 -15.77 -23.70
C LEU A 892 0.83 -15.79 -24.86
N GLN A 893 2.03 -15.23 -24.68
CA GLN A 893 3.05 -15.15 -25.73
C GLN A 893 3.66 -16.52 -26.08
N ASP A 894 3.79 -17.42 -25.11
CA ASP A 894 4.32 -18.77 -25.36
C ASP A 894 3.41 -19.59 -26.30
N GLY A 895 2.13 -19.25 -26.37
CA GLY A 895 1.13 -19.89 -27.23
C GLY A 895 1.07 -19.39 -28.67
N ASP A 896 1.76 -18.30 -29.01
CA ASP A 896 1.86 -17.78 -30.38
C ASP A 896 3.03 -18.39 -31.17
N SER A 897 3.84 -19.25 -30.54
CA SER A 897 4.85 -20.07 -31.21
C SER A 897 4.26 -21.06 -32.23
N ASP A 898 2.95 -21.32 -32.18
CA ASP A 898 2.23 -22.05 -33.24
C ASP A 898 2.05 -21.22 -34.52
N SER A 899 2.16 -19.88 -34.45
CA SER A 899 2.16 -19.01 -35.64
C SER A 899 3.52 -18.95 -36.35
N ASP A 900 4.61 -19.38 -35.69
CA ASP A 900 5.97 -19.49 -36.23
C ASP A 900 6.26 -20.88 -36.86
N GLN A 901 5.31 -21.82 -36.81
CA GLN A 901 5.42 -23.10 -37.50
C GLN A 901 5.76 -22.99 -39.01
N PRO A 902 5.25 -22.05 -39.82
CA PRO A 902 5.58 -22.01 -41.24
C PRO A 902 7.06 -21.71 -41.51
N GLU A 903 7.71 -20.83 -40.71
CA GLU A 903 9.13 -20.51 -40.90
C GLU A 903 10.04 -21.63 -40.41
N ILE A 904 9.76 -22.23 -39.24
CA ILE A 904 10.54 -23.36 -38.72
C ILE A 904 10.38 -24.60 -39.62
N THR A 905 9.16 -24.81 -40.16
CA THR A 905 8.90 -25.89 -41.12
C THR A 905 9.62 -25.63 -42.44
N ALA A 906 9.65 -24.39 -42.93
CA ALA A 906 10.42 -24.01 -44.12
C ALA A 906 11.94 -24.22 -43.92
N ILE A 907 12.48 -23.85 -42.76
CA ILE A 907 13.89 -24.07 -42.43
C ILE A 907 14.20 -25.57 -42.31
N ARG A 908 13.32 -26.38 -41.71
CA ARG A 908 13.48 -27.85 -41.67
C ARG A 908 13.46 -28.45 -43.08
N GLU A 909 12.57 -28.00 -43.95
CA GLU A 909 12.51 -28.46 -45.35
C GLU A 909 13.81 -28.08 -46.09
N GLN A 910 14.32 -26.87 -45.88
CA GLN A 910 15.57 -26.41 -46.48
C GLN A 910 16.78 -27.21 -45.97
N LEU A 911 16.83 -27.55 -44.68
CA LEU A 911 17.86 -28.40 -44.09
C LEU A 911 17.77 -29.84 -44.62
N ARG A 912 16.55 -30.35 -44.87
CA ARG A 912 16.32 -31.66 -45.48
C ARG A 912 16.86 -31.70 -46.90
N LEU A 913 16.60 -30.67 -47.70
CA LEU A 913 17.09 -30.53 -49.08
C LEU A 913 18.63 -30.42 -49.14
N GLN A 914 19.23 -29.65 -48.22
CA GLN A 914 20.69 -29.56 -48.12
C GLN A 914 21.32 -30.90 -47.71
N ASN A 915 20.75 -31.61 -46.73
CA ASN A 915 21.23 -32.94 -46.33
C ASN A 915 21.10 -33.97 -47.46
N GLN A 916 20.04 -33.89 -48.26
CA GLN A 916 19.85 -34.75 -49.42
C GLN A 916 20.92 -34.46 -50.50
N SER A 917 21.19 -33.18 -50.77
CA SER A 917 22.26 -32.75 -51.69
C SER A 917 23.65 -33.21 -51.22
N ILE A 918 23.95 -33.13 -49.92
CA ILE A 918 25.21 -33.61 -49.35
C ILE A 918 25.35 -35.12 -49.54
N ARG A 919 24.28 -35.90 -49.33
CA ARG A 919 24.29 -37.35 -49.55
C ARG A 919 24.54 -37.71 -51.01
N GLU A 920 23.90 -37.00 -51.95
CA GLU A 920 24.13 -37.18 -53.38
C GLU A 920 25.57 -36.82 -53.78
N LEU A 921 26.11 -35.71 -53.26
CA LEU A 921 27.51 -35.33 -53.49
C LEU A 921 28.48 -36.39 -52.95
N THR A 922 28.19 -36.93 -51.75
CA THR A 922 29.00 -37.97 -51.11
C THR A 922 28.97 -39.26 -51.94
N ALA A 923 27.79 -39.67 -52.42
CA ALA A 923 27.65 -40.83 -53.31
C ALA A 923 28.42 -40.64 -54.62
N THR A 924 28.37 -39.44 -55.20
CA THR A 924 29.11 -39.10 -56.43
C THR A 924 30.63 -39.15 -56.21
N ILE A 925 31.10 -38.68 -55.04
CA ILE A 925 32.51 -38.77 -54.65
C ILE A 925 32.95 -40.22 -54.48
N ASP A 926 32.12 -41.07 -53.89
CA ASP A 926 32.41 -42.49 -53.72
C ASP A 926 32.43 -43.25 -55.06
N ASP A 927 31.54 -42.92 -55.99
CA ASP A 927 31.57 -43.44 -57.36
C ASP A 927 32.84 -42.99 -58.10
N LEU A 928 33.22 -41.72 -58.00
CA LEU A 928 34.48 -41.22 -58.57
C LEU A 928 35.71 -41.92 -57.95
N ARG A 929 35.68 -42.21 -56.64
CA ARG A 929 36.73 -43.02 -55.99
C ARG A 929 36.77 -44.44 -56.52
N GLN A 930 35.63 -45.07 -56.77
CA GLN A 930 35.59 -46.41 -57.36
C GLN A 930 36.09 -46.42 -58.81
N VAL A 931 35.74 -45.41 -59.60
CA VAL A 931 36.27 -45.22 -60.97
C VAL A 931 37.78 -44.97 -60.94
N GLY A 932 38.28 -44.15 -60.01
CA GLY A 932 39.72 -43.96 -59.79
C GLY A 932 40.43 -45.26 -59.41
N ARG A 933 39.82 -46.09 -58.56
CA ARG A 933 40.36 -47.44 -58.24
C ARG A 933 40.35 -48.38 -59.44
N ARG A 934 39.31 -48.35 -60.28
CA ARG A 934 39.24 -49.14 -61.53
C ARG A 934 40.27 -48.67 -62.57
N SER A 935 40.47 -47.37 -62.72
CA SER A 935 41.51 -46.79 -63.57
C SER A 935 42.92 -47.18 -63.11
N SER A 936 43.19 -47.09 -61.80
CA SER A 936 44.48 -47.52 -61.23
C SER A 936 44.74 -49.03 -61.32
N SER A 937 43.68 -49.85 -61.37
CA SER A 937 43.78 -51.29 -61.61
C SER A 937 43.97 -51.64 -63.09
N CYS A 938 43.40 -50.85 -64.01
CA CYS A 938 43.61 -51.02 -65.46
C CYS A 938 45.06 -50.72 -65.86
N ASN A 939 45.68 -49.68 -65.27
CA ASN A 939 47.10 -49.35 -65.47
C ASN A 939 48.09 -50.39 -64.90
N LYS A 940 47.64 -51.33 -64.05
CA LYS A 940 48.47 -52.43 -63.55
C LYS A 940 48.35 -53.71 -64.37
N ILE A 941 47.34 -53.83 -65.23
CA ILE A 941 47.04 -55.08 -65.98
C ILE A 941 47.52 -54.99 -67.44
N PHE A 942 47.56 -53.80 -68.06
CA PHE A 942 48.16 -53.62 -69.38
C PHE A 942 49.58 -53.05 -69.27
N GLY A 943 50.56 -53.95 -69.17
CA GLY A 943 51.93 -53.62 -69.56
C GLY A 943 51.99 -53.38 -71.06
N CYS A 944 52.43 -52.20 -71.48
CA CYS A 944 52.90 -51.95 -72.83
C CYS A 944 54.19 -51.15 -72.80
N ASN A 945 55.28 -51.88 -73.06
CA ASN A 945 56.49 -51.40 -73.70
C ASN A 945 56.15 -50.55 -74.93
N GLY A 946 57.00 -49.57 -75.25
CA GLY A 946 57.08 -49.06 -76.61
C GLY A 946 57.53 -47.61 -76.70
N LEU A 947 58.80 -47.42 -77.03
CA LEU A 947 59.33 -46.20 -77.64
C LEU A 947 58.51 -45.79 -78.86
N LEU A 948 58.08 -44.53 -78.91
CA LEU A 948 58.46 -43.51 -79.92
C LEU A 948 57.70 -42.20 -79.65
#